data_AF-A0A7Z0EG13-F1
#
_entry.id   AF-A0A7Z0EG13-F1
#
_cell.length_a   1.000
_cell.length_b   1.000
_cell.length_c   1.000
_cell.angle_alpha   90.00
_cell.angle_beta   90.00
_cell.angle_gamma   90.00
#
_symmetry.space_group_name_H-M   'P 1'
#
loop_
_entity.id
_entity.type
_entity.pdbx_description
1 polymer ?
#
loop_
_entity_poly.entity_id
_entity_poly.type
_entity_poly.pdbx_seq_one_letter_code
_entity_poly.pdbx_strand_id
1 'polypeptide(L)'
;MRRPDRRAPRPIPRLARSIVAGALGTLLLVGAFTSPALAEVRQPAAGAGAGAGAGAPSLTTERLAASTVVQVAGTIVVYSGQDALPGVTETTMLPDEIRLVTDAGESVAITGDEAEGLATGTEVTGTLSIPAAVLDSLADHSPELLDSRTQRTSSNSVDGDSALGQQILAAANTLAEPLELSDLTATAPTVAAAAPVMAHTFDVVVVTLPSDPTASVLDDPGIDTLVQALSTFWQSQSGGQISGISRPNAIQRIVSAAACDPQTFWTEAATKFGATPISYWNSREGRHLVVLAPQSCGGGSGLGSVGSSPFGSPIHQGGVGWSSYNSTVGLQTVAHEFGHNLGLQHSNTLTCRNPLVTSEISLSGSLIDPCVVNPYRDYYDLMGAGLSVNGQSNAQLTALNVTHKYRLDLLNPSELIPVGFSAASAGTQSRTISMASAASGPRGLAITDPRTEAKYFVEYRSGTGIDSGATYTFGFSSLYAPGVRVLALQRDNSSIVLAKPSSDPTTTDIPTDRPFYLTAGETLTLLPGLSVRVTSIAGGSATIAVDYTPEPLSVRSSAPYIEGLAEVGQELSAALERGRWAPFDVSLAYSWLRDGTAIPGANSSLYTPTASDLNARLSVTVTGTRTGYASVSRTSEPTGAVSSELLELSPAPVSLTGILRVGEVLTAEHAAWAPAPVDLTYAWFSNSEQIPGATGQSYTLTTADIDTWILVKVTGVKPGYRSIWRGNSAGPILPIPLLQITPATPSITGTTTEGAVLTANRGQWLPTSVNLTQHWLRNGTEVAGATSTTYTLTAADVGRRISVAVTGSLVGYATETTTSRQTSVISAKAVTPTPTPTPTPTPTPTTTPTPKPTPTPTPTPPVGWKPSVDRISGSDRYSTSVAISKAGFTRTAPVVYIATGTNYPDALGAAPAATKEGGPLLLTMSSALPPVVKVEIQRLKPKKIVVVGGASAVSADVLVELKKLSSTVIRIAGADRFETARKVVSQAFGDGASGAFVATGLNYPDALSASAAAGAKGIPVVLVNGSASTADAATQALLARLGVTSISIIGGDRAVSPGIAQALARTGNVTRISGSDRFETSQQVNRAAFTKVQRAYFATGFQFPDALAGAALAGSKGAPLYVVQPGCVPAGIHADLTGFAPSRLTLIGGASALNEKVAALKRC
;
A
#
# COMPACT_ATOMS: atom_id res chain seq x y z
N MET A 1 -9.26 -46.42 44.95
CA MET A 1 -10.73 -46.51 44.98
C MET A 1 -11.32 -45.21 45.52
N ARG A 2 -12.56 -44.85 45.14
CA ARG A 2 -13.55 -43.96 45.79
C ARG A 2 -13.13 -42.59 46.41
N ARG A 3 -13.83 -41.53 45.95
CA ARG A 3 -14.16 -40.31 46.72
C ARG A 3 -15.25 -40.58 47.78
N PRO A 4 -15.47 -39.65 48.73
CA PRO A 4 -16.79 -39.00 48.88
C PRO A 4 -16.73 -37.46 48.71
N ASP A 5 -17.81 -36.72 49.03
CA ASP A 5 -17.98 -35.30 48.67
C ASP A 5 -18.96 -34.53 49.62
N ARG A 6 -18.90 -33.18 49.63
CA ARG A 6 -19.95 -32.19 50.02
C ARG A 6 -20.58 -32.13 51.43
N ARG A 7 -20.38 -31.02 52.16
CA ARG A 7 -21.33 -29.87 52.37
C ARG A 7 -20.85 -28.83 53.41
N ALA A 8 -21.47 -27.64 53.43
CA ALA A 8 -21.21 -26.51 54.36
C ALA A 8 -22.37 -26.31 55.37
N PRO A 9 -22.28 -25.39 56.36
CA PRO A 9 -22.73 -24.00 56.13
C PRO A 9 -21.99 -22.86 56.90
N ARG A 10 -22.54 -21.63 56.77
CA ARG A 10 -22.22 -20.29 57.36
C ARG A 10 -22.51 -20.18 58.88
N PRO A 11 -22.12 -19.11 59.65
CA PRO A 11 -22.24 -17.66 59.33
C PRO A 11 -21.15 -16.67 59.85
N ILE A 12 -21.48 -15.36 59.87
CA ILE A 12 -20.59 -14.17 60.01
C ILE A 12 -21.20 -13.19 61.05
N PRO A 13 -20.42 -12.56 61.95
CA PRO A 13 -20.17 -11.09 61.93
C PRO A 13 -18.73 -10.70 62.38
N ARG A 14 -18.21 -9.46 62.37
CA ARG A 14 -18.25 -8.20 61.56
C ARG A 14 -17.55 -7.11 62.43
N LEU A 15 -16.69 -6.22 61.88
CA LEU A 15 -16.13 -4.97 62.49
C LEU A 15 -15.05 -5.13 63.62
N ALA A 16 -14.06 -4.23 63.85
CA ALA A 16 -13.48 -3.10 63.08
C ALA A 16 -12.13 -2.53 63.67
N ARG A 17 -11.37 -1.79 62.83
CA ARG A 17 -10.38 -0.67 63.10
C ARG A 17 -9.10 -0.82 63.98
N SER A 18 -7.94 -0.78 63.27
CA SER A 18 -6.84 0.24 63.34
C SER A 18 -5.87 0.48 64.53
N ILE A 19 -4.56 0.24 64.25
CA ILE A 19 -3.35 1.13 64.40
C ILE A 19 -2.77 1.50 65.80
N VAL A 20 -1.43 1.38 65.95
CA VAL A 20 -0.56 1.92 67.04
C VAL A 20 0.83 2.41 66.51
N ALA A 21 1.50 3.29 67.27
CA ALA A 21 2.84 3.93 67.14
C ALA A 21 4.07 2.95 67.20
N GLY A 22 5.37 3.31 67.25
CA GLY A 22 6.16 4.58 67.35
C GLY A 22 6.87 4.78 68.72
N ALA A 23 8.00 5.51 68.92
CA ALA A 23 8.96 6.22 68.02
C ALA A 23 10.23 6.75 68.81
N LEU A 24 11.21 7.36 68.09
CA LEU A 24 12.25 8.35 68.51
C LEU A 24 13.58 7.97 69.26
N GLY A 25 14.67 8.73 68.94
CA GLY A 25 15.99 8.78 69.64
C GLY A 25 17.12 9.43 68.79
N THR A 26 18.03 10.26 69.36
CA THR A 26 18.97 11.14 68.59
C THR A 26 20.29 11.51 69.32
N LEU A 27 21.46 11.60 68.63
CA LEU A 27 22.57 12.54 68.96
C LEU A 27 23.64 12.76 67.82
N LEU A 28 24.58 13.69 68.04
CA LEU A 28 25.57 14.36 67.15
C LEU A 28 26.74 13.43 66.63
N LEU A 29 27.72 13.80 65.76
CA LEU A 29 28.44 15.09 65.55
C LEU A 29 29.29 15.17 64.22
N VAL A 30 29.32 16.36 63.57
CA VAL A 30 30.26 16.97 62.54
C VAL A 30 31.20 16.09 61.66
N GLY A 31 31.40 16.34 60.35
CA GLY A 31 30.84 17.32 59.40
C GLY A 31 31.78 17.69 58.21
N ALA A 32 31.32 18.59 57.31
CA ALA A 32 32.01 19.18 56.12
C ALA A 32 32.32 18.23 54.94
N PHE A 33 32.30 18.61 53.64
CA PHE A 33 31.89 19.79 52.82
C PHE A 33 31.89 19.33 51.32
N THR A 34 31.30 19.92 50.27
CA THR A 34 30.29 20.99 50.00
C THR A 34 29.87 20.92 48.52
N SER A 35 28.58 21.14 48.18
CA SER A 35 28.12 21.47 46.82
C SER A 35 26.91 22.45 46.84
N PRO A 36 26.91 23.53 46.04
CA PRO A 36 25.75 24.41 45.79
C PRO A 36 25.03 24.03 44.46
N ALA A 37 23.87 24.60 44.09
CA ALA A 37 22.72 25.10 44.84
C ALA A 37 21.56 25.33 43.83
N LEU A 38 20.31 25.00 44.19
CA LEU A 38 19.13 25.34 43.40
C LEU A 38 18.47 26.60 43.98
N ALA A 39 17.98 27.51 43.11
CA ALA A 39 17.31 28.74 43.50
C ALA A 39 15.79 28.65 43.37
N GLU A 40 15.05 29.22 44.32
CA GLU A 40 13.58 29.26 44.37
C GLU A 40 12.95 29.99 43.17
N VAL A 41 11.73 29.58 42.79
CA VAL A 41 10.67 30.52 42.41
C VAL A 41 9.44 30.24 43.29
N ARG A 42 8.86 31.29 43.88
CA ARG A 42 7.80 31.19 44.90
C ARG A 42 6.39 31.22 44.32
N GLN A 43 5.47 30.52 44.97
CA GLN A 43 4.03 30.77 44.85
C GLN A 43 3.60 31.96 45.73
N PRO A 44 2.70 32.84 45.25
CA PRO A 44 1.84 33.67 46.10
C PRO A 44 0.53 32.92 46.48
N ALA A 45 -0.14 33.37 47.54
CA ALA A 45 -1.23 32.65 48.19
C ALA A 45 -2.63 32.86 47.57
N ALA A 46 -3.56 31.98 47.93
CA ALA A 46 -4.95 32.01 47.48
C ALA A 46 -5.80 33.12 48.14
N GLY A 47 -6.75 33.67 47.39
CA GLY A 47 -7.84 34.51 47.89
C GLY A 47 -9.19 33.96 47.43
N ALA A 48 -10.14 33.80 48.34
CA ALA A 48 -11.45 33.22 48.03
C ALA A 48 -12.49 34.31 47.70
N GLY A 49 -13.23 34.13 46.61
CA GLY A 49 -14.37 34.98 46.23
C GLY A 49 -15.39 34.16 45.45
N ALA A 50 -16.64 34.11 45.92
CA ALA A 50 -17.69 33.33 45.29
C ALA A 50 -18.41 34.14 44.21
N GLY A 51 -18.44 33.61 42.98
CA GLY A 51 -19.22 34.15 41.87
C GLY A 51 -19.54 33.03 40.87
N ALA A 52 -20.82 32.83 40.56
CA ALA A 52 -21.26 31.81 39.62
C ALA A 52 -21.46 32.40 38.22
N GLY A 53 -20.98 31.72 37.17
CA GLY A 53 -21.35 32.07 35.79
C GLY A 53 -20.25 31.99 34.73
N ALA A 54 -19.62 30.84 34.52
CA ALA A 54 -19.00 30.47 33.24
C ALA A 54 -18.88 28.94 33.16
N GLY A 55 -19.11 28.36 31.98
CA GLY A 55 -18.88 26.93 31.76
C GLY A 55 -17.38 26.64 31.66
N ALA A 56 -16.86 25.74 32.50
CA ALA A 56 -15.52 25.19 32.26
C ALA A 56 -15.55 24.39 30.95
N PRO A 57 -14.62 24.62 30.00
CA PRO A 57 -14.52 23.78 28.83
C PRO A 57 -14.12 22.37 29.27
N SER A 58 -14.85 21.35 28.81
CA SER A 58 -14.43 19.96 28.98
C SER A 58 -13.13 19.76 28.20
N LEU A 59 -12.01 19.68 28.92
CA LEU A 59 -10.71 19.35 28.34
C LEU A 59 -10.74 17.91 27.80
N THR A 60 -11.09 17.77 26.53
CA THR A 60 -10.87 16.55 25.77
C THR A 60 -9.37 16.33 25.66
N THR A 61 -8.88 15.22 26.21
CA THR A 61 -7.52 14.75 25.97
C THR A 61 -7.37 14.41 24.49
N GLU A 62 -6.40 15.05 23.85
CA GLU A 62 -6.18 15.03 22.42
C GLU A 62 -4.87 14.28 22.19
N ARG A 63 -4.96 12.95 22.09
CA ARG A 63 -3.84 12.05 21.80
C ARG A 63 -3.05 12.51 20.56
N LEU A 64 -1.81 12.03 20.42
CA LEU A 64 -1.03 12.20 19.20
C LEU A 64 -1.85 11.80 17.97
N ALA A 65 -1.85 12.66 16.94
CA ALA A 65 -2.53 12.39 15.68
C ALA A 65 -1.75 11.33 14.88
N ALA A 66 -2.44 10.56 14.04
CA ALA A 66 -1.79 9.59 13.15
C ALA A 66 -0.87 10.22 12.07
N SER A 67 -0.81 11.55 12.00
CA SER A 67 0.11 12.36 11.18
C SER A 67 1.15 13.11 12.02
N THR A 68 1.51 12.56 13.18
CA THR A 68 2.61 13.08 14.01
C THR A 68 3.93 12.48 13.56
N VAL A 69 4.94 13.33 13.35
CA VAL A 69 6.33 12.94 13.05
C VAL A 69 7.27 13.26 14.20
N VAL A 70 8.40 12.58 14.29
CA VAL A 70 9.53 12.99 15.15
C VAL A 70 10.50 13.82 14.31
N GLN A 71 10.73 15.07 14.71
CA GLN A 71 11.81 15.90 14.18
C GLN A 71 13.13 15.43 14.80
N VAL A 72 14.14 15.15 13.99
CA VAL A 72 15.41 14.60 14.45
C VAL A 72 16.61 15.36 13.91
N ALA A 73 17.64 15.47 14.75
CA ALA A 73 19.01 15.79 14.40
C ALA A 73 19.92 14.67 14.91
N GLY A 74 21.05 14.46 14.25
CA GLY A 74 22.08 13.55 14.73
C GLY A 74 22.91 12.91 13.62
N THR A 75 23.69 11.90 13.99
CA THR A 75 24.70 11.26 13.12
C THR A 75 24.23 9.90 12.64
N ILE A 76 24.40 9.61 11.36
CA ILE A 76 24.16 8.27 10.80
C ILE A 76 25.23 7.28 11.28
N VAL A 77 24.82 6.03 11.53
CA VAL A 77 25.71 4.87 11.69
C VAL A 77 25.19 3.71 10.84
N VAL A 78 26.09 3.11 10.06
CA VAL A 78 25.82 1.92 9.23
C VAL A 78 26.49 0.70 9.86
N TYR A 79 25.77 -0.40 9.94
CA TYR A 79 26.31 -1.73 10.27
C TYR A 79 26.30 -2.63 9.04
N SER A 80 27.32 -3.47 8.90
CA SER A 80 27.41 -4.50 7.85
C SER A 80 27.72 -5.87 8.42
N GLY A 81 27.07 -6.91 7.87
CA GLY A 81 26.90 -8.22 8.53
C GLY A 81 27.29 -9.43 7.68
N GLN A 82 28.50 -9.98 7.92
CA GLN A 82 29.11 -11.03 7.10
C GLN A 82 28.27 -12.32 7.00
N ASP A 83 28.09 -12.80 5.77
CA ASP A 83 27.52 -14.11 5.43
C ASP A 83 28.26 -15.30 6.08
N ALA A 84 27.50 -16.29 6.55
CA ALA A 84 28.03 -17.56 7.02
C ALA A 84 28.54 -18.47 5.88
N LEU A 85 29.32 -19.49 6.26
CA LEU A 85 29.85 -20.53 5.38
C LEU A 85 28.81 -21.10 4.37
N PRO A 86 29.14 -21.23 3.07
CA PRO A 86 28.25 -21.85 2.09
C PRO A 86 28.01 -23.32 2.46
N GLY A 87 26.77 -23.64 2.84
CA GLY A 87 26.37 -24.93 3.40
C GLY A 87 25.60 -24.82 4.73
N VAL A 88 25.70 -23.67 5.40
CA VAL A 88 24.73 -23.26 6.44
C VAL A 88 23.47 -22.73 5.73
N THR A 89 22.28 -22.87 6.34
CA THR A 89 21.05 -22.28 5.80
C THR A 89 21.05 -20.76 5.95
N GLU A 90 20.48 -20.03 4.98
CA GLU A 90 20.35 -18.55 4.91
C GLU A 90 19.60 -17.90 6.11
N THR A 91 19.23 -18.69 7.11
CA THR A 91 18.43 -18.32 8.28
C THR A 91 19.17 -17.54 9.37
N THR A 92 20.47 -17.23 9.17
CA THR A 92 21.34 -16.51 10.12
C THR A 92 22.10 -15.34 9.48
N MET A 93 21.51 -14.72 8.46
CA MET A 93 21.95 -13.42 7.94
C MET A 93 21.58 -12.32 8.94
N LEU A 94 22.57 -11.53 9.36
CA LEU A 94 22.35 -10.24 10.02
C LEU A 94 22.32 -9.19 8.91
N PRO A 95 21.21 -8.47 8.68
CA PRO A 95 21.10 -7.53 7.56
C PRO A 95 22.01 -6.32 7.78
N ASP A 96 22.48 -5.73 6.67
CA ASP A 96 23.03 -4.36 6.71
C ASP A 96 21.96 -3.42 7.29
N GLU A 97 22.34 -2.61 8.28
CA GLU A 97 21.41 -1.77 9.05
C GLU A 97 21.88 -0.32 9.04
N ILE A 98 21.01 0.61 8.64
CA ILE A 98 21.25 2.05 8.78
C ILE A 98 20.50 2.53 10.01
N ARG A 99 21.20 3.16 10.94
CA ARG A 99 20.63 3.77 12.15
C ARG A 99 20.93 5.26 12.20
N LEU A 100 20.00 6.02 12.75
CA LEU A 100 20.24 7.38 13.20
C LEU A 100 20.59 7.33 14.69
N VAL A 101 21.66 8.03 15.09
CA VAL A 101 22.02 8.28 16.48
C VAL A 101 21.72 9.74 16.80
N THR A 102 20.74 9.97 17.69
CA THR A 102 20.33 11.32 18.12
C THR A 102 21.40 12.00 18.97
N ASP A 103 21.35 13.34 19.09
CA ASP A 103 22.27 14.11 19.95
C ASP A 103 22.15 13.72 21.44
N ALA A 104 20.96 13.29 21.89
CA ALA A 104 20.75 12.69 23.21
C ALA A 104 21.35 11.27 23.37
N GLY A 105 21.78 10.63 22.29
CA GLY A 105 22.54 9.37 22.27
C GLY A 105 21.72 8.10 22.01
N GLU A 106 20.40 8.18 21.90
CA GLU A 106 19.56 7.04 21.49
C GLU A 106 19.75 6.76 19.99
N SER A 107 19.98 5.49 19.65
CA SER A 107 20.13 5.05 18.25
C SER A 107 18.90 4.30 17.78
N VAL A 108 18.39 4.57 16.58
CA VAL A 108 17.17 3.93 16.04
C VAL A 108 17.39 3.44 14.61
N ALA A 109 16.80 2.30 14.24
CA ALA A 109 16.78 1.82 12.86
C ALA A 109 15.96 2.76 11.96
N ILE A 110 16.51 3.11 10.79
CA ILE A 110 15.86 3.99 9.81
C ILE A 110 15.73 3.33 8.43
N THR A 111 14.78 3.81 7.64
CA THR A 111 14.52 3.33 6.27
C THR A 111 13.95 4.44 5.38
N GLY A 112 13.68 4.14 4.11
CA GLY A 112 13.18 5.09 3.10
C GLY A 112 14.21 5.39 2.01
N ASP A 113 13.74 5.82 0.82
CA ASP A 113 14.59 6.10 -0.35
C ASP A 113 15.65 7.21 -0.05
N GLU A 114 15.41 8.11 0.93
CA GLU A 114 16.37 9.14 1.37
C GLU A 114 17.49 8.61 2.29
N ALA A 115 17.29 7.45 2.94
CA ALA A 115 18.33 6.80 3.74
C ALA A 115 19.33 5.98 2.89
N GLU A 116 18.96 5.59 1.66
CA GLU A 116 19.79 4.74 0.80
C GLU A 116 21.11 5.41 0.37
N GLY A 117 22.23 4.89 0.90
CA GLY A 117 23.57 5.33 0.57
C GLY A 117 24.08 6.50 1.41
N LEU A 118 23.44 6.79 2.55
CA LEU A 118 24.09 7.54 3.62
C LEU A 118 25.24 6.72 4.21
N ALA A 119 26.37 7.37 4.51
CA ALA A 119 27.47 6.75 5.22
C ALA A 119 27.34 7.00 6.73
N THR A 120 28.00 6.18 7.56
CA THR A 120 28.30 6.55 8.95
C THR A 120 28.92 7.96 9.01
N GLY A 121 28.76 8.68 10.12
CA GLY A 121 29.37 10.01 10.27
C GLY A 121 28.81 11.09 9.34
N THR A 122 27.70 10.81 8.64
CA THR A 122 26.91 11.83 7.95
C THR A 122 26.00 12.49 8.98
N GLU A 123 26.12 13.81 9.15
CA GLU A 123 25.22 14.56 10.03
C GLU A 123 23.92 14.86 9.27
N VAL A 124 22.78 14.57 9.88
CA VAL A 124 21.46 14.68 9.25
C VAL A 124 20.47 15.44 10.12
N THR A 125 19.54 16.13 9.45
CA THR A 125 18.30 16.65 10.04
C THR A 125 17.13 16.26 9.16
N GLY A 126 15.98 15.92 9.74
CA GLY A 126 14.81 15.46 8.98
C GLY A 126 13.66 15.01 9.87
N THR A 127 12.69 14.32 9.27
CA THR A 127 11.50 13.80 9.93
C THR A 127 11.46 12.27 9.92
N LEU A 128 11.09 11.67 11.05
CA LEU A 128 10.78 10.24 11.16
C LEU A 128 9.28 10.03 11.30
N SER A 129 8.69 9.22 10.42
CA SER A 129 7.30 8.78 10.53
C SER A 129 7.15 7.73 11.62
N ILE A 130 6.10 7.84 12.46
CA ILE A 130 5.87 6.93 13.60
C ILE A 130 4.93 5.78 13.19
N PRO A 131 5.37 4.50 13.19
CA PRO A 131 4.51 3.36 12.91
C PRO A 131 3.41 3.20 13.97
N ALA A 132 2.23 2.73 13.54
CA ALA A 132 1.10 2.50 14.44
C ALA A 132 1.44 1.56 15.61
N ALA A 133 2.28 0.54 15.39
CA ALA A 133 2.73 -0.39 16.43
C ALA A 133 3.50 0.32 17.56
N VAL A 134 4.29 1.35 17.23
CA VAL A 134 5.04 2.15 18.22
C VAL A 134 4.07 3.01 19.05
N LEU A 135 3.07 3.63 18.41
CA LEU A 135 2.02 4.40 19.09
C LEU A 135 1.14 3.51 19.99
N ASP A 136 0.77 2.31 19.53
CA ASP A 136 -0.01 1.35 20.30
C ASP A 136 0.80 0.81 21.50
N SER A 137 2.09 0.50 21.32
CA SER A 137 2.98 0.09 22.41
C SER A 137 3.12 1.17 23.50
N LEU A 138 3.30 2.44 23.12
CA LEU A 138 3.30 3.57 24.04
C LEU A 138 1.94 3.78 24.73
N ALA A 139 0.83 3.50 24.03
CA ALA A 139 -0.50 3.61 24.60
C ALA A 139 -0.81 2.54 25.67
N ASP A 140 -0.18 1.37 25.58
CA ASP A 140 -0.31 0.29 26.57
C ASP A 140 0.67 0.45 27.77
N HIS A 141 1.87 1.01 27.54
CA HIS A 141 2.93 1.06 28.56
C HIS A 141 3.16 2.44 29.20
N SER A 142 2.84 3.56 28.54
CA SER A 142 3.10 4.92 29.04
C SER A 142 2.04 5.94 28.58
N PRO A 143 0.73 5.68 28.81
CA PRO A 143 -0.38 6.43 28.23
C PRO A 143 -0.40 7.92 28.61
N GLU A 144 0.09 8.31 29.78
CA GLU A 144 0.11 9.71 30.24
C GLU A 144 0.98 10.65 29.38
N LEU A 145 1.96 10.11 28.65
CA LEU A 145 2.86 10.90 27.80
C LEU A 145 2.19 11.33 26.50
N LEU A 146 1.34 10.47 25.93
CA LEU A 146 0.57 10.73 24.71
C LEU A 146 -0.40 11.91 24.87
N ASP A 147 -0.89 12.15 26.09
CA ASP A 147 -1.82 13.24 26.42
C ASP A 147 -1.11 14.57 26.78
N SER A 148 0.23 14.58 26.88
CA SER A 148 0.98 15.78 27.26
C SER A 148 1.07 16.80 26.11
N ARG A 149 0.53 18.01 26.33
CA ARG A 149 0.63 19.13 25.37
C ARG A 149 1.97 19.89 25.49
N THR A 150 2.73 19.65 26.54
CA THR A 150 3.98 20.37 26.88
C THR A 150 5.23 19.80 26.21
N GLN A 151 5.12 18.69 25.48
CA GLN A 151 6.23 18.04 24.75
C GLN A 151 6.00 17.97 23.23
N ARG A 152 5.10 18.82 22.70
CA ARG A 152 4.84 18.96 21.26
C ARG A 152 5.36 20.30 20.78
N THR A 153 6.11 20.31 19.69
CA THR A 153 6.45 21.52 18.95
C THR A 153 5.22 22.06 18.22
N SER A 154 5.29 23.30 17.73
CA SER A 154 4.23 23.85 16.88
C SER A 154 4.05 23.01 15.62
N SER A 155 2.80 22.68 15.27
CA SER A 155 2.38 21.79 14.17
C SER A 155 2.93 20.35 14.23
N ASN A 156 2.09 19.44 14.76
CA ASN A 156 2.13 17.97 14.59
C ASN A 156 3.50 17.29 14.63
N SER A 157 4.41 17.77 15.47
CA SER A 157 5.75 17.21 15.61
C SER A 157 6.12 17.01 17.08
N VAL A 158 6.98 16.02 17.30
CA VAL A 158 7.68 15.76 18.55
C VAL A 158 9.17 15.95 18.30
N ASP A 159 9.87 16.60 19.21
CA ASP A 159 11.32 16.75 19.18
C ASP A 159 11.98 15.42 19.60
N GLY A 160 12.90 14.88 18.78
CA GLY A 160 13.56 13.58 18.99
C GLY A 160 14.39 13.50 20.27
N ASP A 161 15.00 14.60 20.70
CA ASP A 161 15.78 14.67 21.95
C ASP A 161 14.88 14.95 23.18
N SER A 162 13.60 15.22 22.97
CA SER A 162 12.64 15.34 24.07
C SER A 162 12.35 13.98 24.74
N ALA A 163 11.89 14.02 25.99
CA ALA A 163 11.56 12.81 26.74
C ALA A 163 10.48 11.93 26.06
N LEU A 164 9.58 12.51 25.27
CA LEU A 164 8.63 11.77 24.43
C LEU A 164 9.28 11.23 23.15
N GLY A 165 10.14 12.01 22.49
CA GLY A 165 10.90 11.59 21.31
C GLY A 165 11.76 10.36 21.59
N GLN A 166 12.62 10.45 22.60
CA GLN A 166 13.50 9.35 23.05
C GLN A 166 12.70 8.07 23.39
N GLN A 167 11.49 8.19 23.94
CA GLN A 167 10.63 7.03 24.22
C GLN A 167 9.93 6.46 22.97
N ILE A 168 9.63 7.27 21.95
CA ILE A 168 9.20 6.78 20.64
C ILE A 168 10.33 5.98 19.98
N LEU A 169 11.57 6.46 20.04
CA LEU A 169 12.73 5.76 19.49
C LEU A 169 13.01 4.44 20.24
N ALA A 170 13.02 4.47 21.57
CA ALA A 170 13.20 3.26 22.40
C ALA A 170 12.06 2.23 22.21
N ALA A 171 10.82 2.68 21.99
CA ALA A 171 9.70 1.80 21.68
C ALA A 171 9.82 1.18 20.28
N ALA A 172 10.29 1.93 19.28
CA ALA A 172 10.60 1.41 17.94
C ALA A 172 11.71 0.34 18.00
N ASN A 173 12.78 0.60 18.76
CA ASN A 173 13.86 -0.35 19.05
C ASN A 173 13.34 -1.64 19.71
N THR A 174 12.49 -1.51 20.74
CA THR A 174 11.91 -2.65 21.46
C THR A 174 11.03 -3.54 20.57
N LEU A 175 10.43 -2.97 19.53
CA LEU A 175 9.60 -3.68 18.54
C LEU A 175 10.39 -4.18 17.32
N ALA A 176 11.65 -3.76 17.14
CA ALA A 176 12.43 -3.90 15.91
C ALA A 176 11.73 -3.32 14.66
N GLU A 177 10.97 -2.23 14.84
CA GLU A 177 10.26 -1.52 13.76
C GLU A 177 11.09 -0.31 13.29
N PRO A 178 11.69 -0.32 12.08
CA PRO A 178 12.47 0.81 11.57
C PRO A 178 11.57 2.01 11.22
N LEU A 179 12.10 3.21 11.41
CA LEU A 179 11.39 4.46 11.18
C LEU A 179 11.69 5.02 9.78
N GLU A 180 10.66 5.41 9.03
CA GLU A 180 10.82 5.97 7.67
C GLU A 180 11.27 7.44 7.75
N LEU A 181 12.43 7.73 7.15
CA LEU A 181 13.08 9.05 7.12
C LEU A 181 12.63 9.85 5.88
N SER A 182 12.29 11.12 6.11
CA SER A 182 11.84 12.09 5.12
C SER A 182 12.34 13.50 5.43
N ASP A 183 12.12 14.45 4.51
CA ASP A 183 12.52 15.86 4.61
C ASP A 183 14.04 16.06 4.82
N LEU A 184 14.86 15.12 4.35
CA LEU A 184 16.28 15.03 4.72
C LEU A 184 17.13 16.22 4.24
N THR A 185 17.79 16.88 5.20
CA THR A 185 19.00 17.68 4.95
C THR A 185 20.21 16.97 5.54
N ALA A 186 21.05 16.40 4.67
CA ALA A 186 22.30 15.73 5.04
C ALA A 186 23.52 16.62 4.74
N THR A 187 24.42 16.77 5.73
CA THR A 187 25.73 17.39 5.53
C THR A 187 26.79 16.30 5.42
N ALA A 188 27.40 16.19 4.25
CA ALA A 188 28.36 15.13 3.97
C ALA A 188 29.69 15.29 4.74
N PRO A 189 30.35 14.18 5.13
CA PRO A 189 31.68 14.17 5.73
C PRO A 189 32.74 15.05 5.01
N THR A 190 33.45 15.91 5.74
CA THR A 190 34.51 16.77 5.19
C THR A 190 35.88 16.08 5.11
N VAL A 191 36.32 15.74 3.90
CA VAL A 191 37.64 15.09 3.68
C VAL A 191 38.79 15.96 4.20
N ALA A 192 39.61 15.40 5.09
CA ALA A 192 40.82 16.03 5.60
C ALA A 192 42.09 15.21 5.24
N ALA A 193 43.25 15.65 5.71
CA ALA A 193 44.56 15.15 5.29
C ALA A 193 44.86 13.69 5.71
N ALA A 194 45.92 13.13 5.11
CA ALA A 194 46.40 11.77 5.34
C ALA A 194 46.65 11.44 6.83
N ALA A 195 46.36 10.19 7.20
CA ALA A 195 46.40 9.72 8.58
C ALA A 195 47.83 9.68 9.19
N PRO A 196 48.00 10.07 10.47
CA PRO A 196 49.21 9.82 11.23
C PRO A 196 49.24 8.37 11.75
N VAL A 197 50.40 7.72 11.74
CA VAL A 197 50.60 6.36 12.25
C VAL A 197 50.09 6.20 13.70
N MET A 198 49.22 5.21 13.94
CA MET A 198 48.54 5.00 15.24
C MET A 198 48.46 3.51 15.63
N ALA A 199 48.46 3.22 16.94
CA ALA A 199 48.18 1.89 17.48
C ALA A 199 46.71 1.78 17.90
N HIS A 200 46.12 0.59 17.71
CA HIS A 200 44.72 0.30 18.03
C HIS A 200 44.58 -0.56 19.29
N THR A 201 43.43 -0.46 19.96
CA THR A 201 43.13 -1.17 21.21
C THR A 201 41.81 -1.93 21.13
N PHE A 202 41.78 -3.17 21.62
CA PHE A 202 40.61 -4.04 21.68
C PHE A 202 40.17 -4.26 23.12
N ASP A 203 38.92 -3.91 23.42
CA ASP A 203 38.18 -4.35 24.59
C ASP A 203 37.39 -5.61 24.21
N VAL A 204 37.74 -6.76 24.79
CA VAL A 204 37.21 -8.07 24.35
C VAL A 204 36.24 -8.66 25.35
N VAL A 205 35.06 -9.08 24.87
CA VAL A 205 34.06 -9.81 25.66
C VAL A 205 33.73 -11.15 25.01
N VAL A 206 33.79 -12.23 25.78
CA VAL A 206 33.24 -13.53 25.38
C VAL A 206 31.86 -13.69 25.99
N VAL A 207 30.88 -14.03 25.15
CA VAL A 207 29.49 -14.26 25.57
C VAL A 207 29.19 -15.76 25.52
N THR A 208 28.45 -16.26 26.50
CA THR A 208 27.76 -17.57 26.41
C THR A 208 26.28 -17.40 26.73
N LEU A 209 25.46 -18.41 26.40
CA LEU A 209 24.00 -18.37 26.53
C LEU A 209 23.54 -19.19 27.76
N PRO A 210 22.44 -18.86 28.44
CA PRO A 210 21.87 -19.68 29.51
C PRO A 210 21.57 -21.14 29.12
N SER A 211 21.38 -21.41 27.82
CA SER A 211 21.18 -22.76 27.26
C SER A 211 22.48 -23.57 27.09
N ASP A 212 23.62 -22.90 26.96
CA ASP A 212 24.96 -23.50 26.99
C ASP A 212 25.96 -22.48 27.56
N PRO A 213 26.02 -22.33 28.90
CA PRO A 213 26.92 -21.37 29.55
C PRO A 213 28.39 -21.81 29.45
N THR A 214 28.61 -23.05 28.99
CA THR A 214 29.91 -23.73 28.82
C THR A 214 30.41 -23.76 27.38
N ALA A 215 29.73 -23.07 26.46
CA ALA A 215 30.05 -23.08 25.03
C ALA A 215 31.54 -22.76 24.77
N SER A 216 32.22 -23.64 24.03
CA SER A 216 33.64 -23.48 23.70
C SER A 216 33.82 -22.43 22.61
N VAL A 217 34.12 -21.19 23.00
CA VAL A 217 34.43 -20.06 22.09
C VAL A 217 35.94 -19.96 21.87
N LEU A 218 36.63 -19.15 22.67
CA LEU A 218 38.09 -19.14 22.84
C LEU A 218 38.42 -18.98 24.33
N ASP A 219 39.56 -19.53 24.75
CA ASP A 219 40.24 -19.19 26.00
C ASP A 219 41.08 -17.91 25.83
N ASP A 220 41.65 -17.39 26.93
CA ASP A 220 42.41 -16.13 26.90
C ASP A 220 43.67 -16.24 26.01
N PRO A 221 44.48 -17.33 26.04
CA PRO A 221 45.59 -17.53 25.10
C PRO A 221 45.16 -17.62 23.63
N GLY A 222 44.00 -18.21 23.33
CA GLY A 222 43.42 -18.22 21.99
C GLY A 222 43.08 -16.80 21.51
N ILE A 223 42.54 -15.96 22.40
CA ILE A 223 42.25 -14.55 22.12
C ILE A 223 43.55 -13.74 21.92
N ASP A 224 44.61 -13.99 22.70
CA ASP A 224 45.92 -13.39 22.46
C ASP A 224 46.51 -13.77 21.10
N THR A 225 46.39 -15.04 20.73
CA THR A 225 46.84 -15.53 19.42
C THR A 225 46.09 -14.86 18.28
N LEU A 226 44.77 -14.69 18.43
CA LEU A 226 43.91 -13.98 17.47
C LEU A 226 44.29 -12.49 17.37
N VAL A 227 44.45 -11.77 18.48
CA VAL A 227 44.83 -10.35 18.46
C VAL A 227 46.22 -10.15 17.85
N GLN A 228 47.18 -11.03 18.13
CA GLN A 228 48.51 -10.96 17.51
C GLN A 228 48.47 -11.24 16.00
N ALA A 229 47.64 -12.17 15.53
CA ALA A 229 47.46 -12.44 14.10
C ALA A 229 46.85 -11.22 13.38
N LEU A 230 45.79 -10.62 13.96
CA LEU A 230 45.16 -9.40 13.44
C LEU A 230 46.14 -8.22 13.42
N SER A 231 46.89 -8.01 14.51
CA SER A 231 47.93 -6.98 14.63
C SER A 231 48.96 -7.08 13.50
N THR A 232 49.48 -8.29 13.27
CA THR A 232 50.47 -8.58 12.22
C THR A 232 49.91 -8.35 10.81
N PHE A 233 48.67 -8.78 10.56
CA PHE A 233 48.00 -8.61 9.28
C PHE A 233 47.73 -7.12 8.96
N TRP A 234 47.16 -6.39 9.91
CA TRP A 234 46.75 -5.01 9.70
C TRP A 234 47.93 -4.03 9.69
N GLN A 235 49.02 -4.29 10.41
CA GLN A 235 50.31 -3.64 10.18
C GLN A 235 50.76 -3.81 8.72
N SER A 236 50.72 -5.04 8.18
CA SER A 236 51.13 -5.33 6.81
C SER A 236 50.23 -4.66 5.76
N GLN A 237 48.90 -4.78 5.89
CA GLN A 237 47.98 -4.25 4.86
C GLN A 237 47.84 -2.73 4.90
N SER A 238 48.00 -2.08 6.07
CA SER A 238 48.02 -0.62 6.23
C SER A 238 49.36 0.04 5.86
N GLY A 239 50.35 -0.72 5.37
CA GLY A 239 51.70 -0.19 5.10
C GLY A 239 52.38 0.38 6.35
N GLY A 240 51.95 -0.03 7.55
CA GLY A 240 52.41 0.50 8.83
C GLY A 240 51.66 1.73 9.36
N GLN A 241 50.58 2.21 8.72
CA GLN A 241 49.72 3.25 9.32
C GLN A 241 49.06 2.76 10.61
N ILE A 242 48.60 1.51 10.65
CA ILE A 242 48.29 0.80 11.90
C ILE A 242 49.60 0.23 12.44
N SER A 243 50.16 0.84 13.49
CA SER A 243 51.42 0.40 14.08
C SER A 243 51.29 -0.86 14.95
N GLY A 244 50.07 -1.28 15.26
CA GLY A 244 49.75 -2.54 15.93
C GLY A 244 48.35 -2.54 16.54
N ILE A 245 47.85 -3.72 16.87
CA ILE A 245 46.63 -3.94 17.65
C ILE A 245 47.02 -4.61 18.98
N SER A 246 46.42 -4.17 20.08
CA SER A 246 46.64 -4.70 21.43
C SER A 246 45.33 -4.81 22.22
N ARG A 247 45.31 -5.58 23.31
CA ARG A 247 44.16 -5.63 24.25
C ARG A 247 44.60 -5.19 25.66
N PRO A 248 44.55 -3.88 25.99
CA PRO A 248 45.10 -3.37 27.25
C PRO A 248 44.30 -3.79 28.50
N ASN A 249 43.01 -4.10 28.32
CA ASN A 249 42.12 -4.50 29.41
C ASN A 249 41.96 -6.03 29.50
N ALA A 250 41.57 -6.50 30.68
CA ALA A 250 41.28 -7.92 30.92
C ALA A 250 40.02 -8.36 30.17
N ILE A 251 40.07 -9.55 29.55
CA ILE A 251 38.95 -10.15 28.81
C ILE A 251 37.77 -10.34 29.76
N GLN A 252 36.61 -9.85 29.36
CA GLN A 252 35.37 -10.01 30.12
C GLN A 252 34.63 -11.25 29.62
N ARG A 253 33.98 -11.99 30.53
CA ARG A 253 33.22 -13.21 30.18
C ARG A 253 31.83 -13.11 30.81
N ILE A 254 30.79 -13.15 29.99
CA ILE A 254 29.40 -12.90 30.41
C ILE A 254 28.46 -14.00 29.92
N VAL A 255 27.39 -14.25 30.68
CA VAL A 255 26.25 -15.06 30.23
C VAL A 255 25.12 -14.08 29.89
N SER A 256 24.75 -13.98 28.61
CA SER A 256 23.73 -13.04 28.14
C SER A 256 22.37 -13.70 27.99
N ALA A 257 21.31 -13.07 28.48
CA ALA A 257 19.95 -13.59 28.33
C ALA A 257 19.38 -13.39 26.91
N ALA A 258 20.03 -12.59 26.06
CA ALA A 258 19.55 -12.30 24.71
C ALA A 258 19.79 -13.47 23.73
N ALA A 259 18.89 -13.63 22.78
CA ALA A 259 18.88 -14.74 21.82
C ALA A 259 19.85 -14.48 20.64
N CYS A 260 21.14 -14.37 20.93
CA CYS A 260 22.22 -14.05 19.97
C CYS A 260 22.14 -12.66 19.31
N ASP A 261 21.38 -11.73 19.86
CA ASP A 261 21.28 -10.35 19.34
C ASP A 261 22.59 -9.55 19.55
N PRO A 262 23.24 -9.07 18.48
CA PRO A 262 24.43 -8.24 18.57
C PRO A 262 24.21 -6.90 19.30
N GLN A 263 23.04 -6.27 19.20
CA GLN A 263 22.81 -4.94 19.78
C GLN A 263 22.80 -5.01 21.32
N THR A 264 22.05 -5.97 21.87
CA THR A 264 22.05 -6.27 23.30
C THR A 264 23.44 -6.73 23.75
N PHE A 265 24.11 -7.60 22.98
CA PHE A 265 25.45 -8.06 23.34
C PHE A 265 26.47 -6.91 23.39
N TRP A 266 26.51 -6.00 22.42
CA TRP A 266 27.38 -4.82 22.46
C TRP A 266 27.05 -3.89 23.63
N THR A 267 25.78 -3.70 23.93
CA THR A 267 25.34 -2.90 25.08
C THR A 267 25.81 -3.53 26.40
N GLU A 268 25.54 -4.81 26.63
CA GLU A 268 26.02 -5.54 27.81
C GLU A 268 27.55 -5.58 27.91
N ALA A 269 28.24 -5.76 26.78
CA ALA A 269 29.70 -5.80 26.68
C ALA A 269 30.35 -4.44 27.00
N ALA A 270 29.85 -3.35 26.41
CA ALA A 270 30.36 -2.00 26.64
C ALA A 270 30.29 -1.60 28.12
N THR A 271 29.20 -1.97 28.83
CA THR A 271 29.07 -1.66 30.27
C THR A 271 30.18 -2.27 31.12
N LYS A 272 30.81 -3.38 30.71
CA LYS A 272 31.91 -4.01 31.46
C LYS A 272 33.20 -3.19 31.45
N PHE A 273 33.33 -2.26 30.51
CA PHE A 273 34.45 -1.31 30.42
C PHE A 273 34.02 0.13 30.77
N GLY A 274 32.87 0.29 31.43
CA GLY A 274 32.32 1.61 31.78
C GLY A 274 31.94 2.48 30.57
N ALA A 275 31.63 1.83 29.44
CA ALA A 275 31.47 2.45 28.13
C ALA A 275 30.06 2.17 27.54
N THR A 276 29.77 2.84 26.42
CA THR A 276 28.57 2.61 25.59
C THR A 276 29.01 2.26 24.15
N PRO A 277 28.19 1.54 23.34
CA PRO A 277 28.56 1.21 21.96
C PRO A 277 28.98 2.42 21.12
N ILE A 278 28.23 3.52 21.21
CA ILE A 278 28.54 4.83 20.60
C ILE A 278 29.93 5.38 20.97
N SER A 279 30.42 5.14 22.20
CA SER A 279 31.74 5.61 22.61
C SER A 279 32.90 4.89 21.89
N TYR A 280 32.64 3.73 21.28
CA TYR A 280 33.59 3.06 20.38
C TYR A 280 33.47 3.61 18.96
N TRP A 281 32.27 3.73 18.39
CA TRP A 281 32.06 4.31 17.04
C TRP A 281 32.65 5.73 16.92
N ASN A 282 32.48 6.56 17.96
CA ASN A 282 32.99 7.93 17.99
C ASN A 282 34.45 8.04 18.49
N SER A 283 35.13 6.91 18.78
CA SER A 283 36.54 6.94 19.17
C SER A 283 37.42 7.34 17.98
N ARG A 284 38.34 8.27 18.24
CA ARG A 284 39.36 8.75 17.29
C ARG A 284 40.76 8.22 17.65
N GLU A 285 40.81 7.18 18.48
CA GLU A 285 42.02 6.60 19.10
C GLU A 285 42.17 5.10 18.72
N GLY A 286 41.48 4.65 17.67
CA GLY A 286 41.49 3.24 17.27
C GLY A 286 41.05 2.28 18.38
N ARG A 287 40.07 2.65 19.23
CA ARG A 287 39.53 1.78 20.30
C ARG A 287 38.29 1.02 19.83
N HIS A 288 38.33 -0.30 19.91
CA HIS A 288 37.29 -1.21 19.40
C HIS A 288 36.73 -2.11 20.49
N LEU A 289 35.43 -2.39 20.43
CA LEU A 289 34.77 -3.42 21.24
C LEU A 289 34.60 -4.68 20.39
N VAL A 290 35.17 -5.81 20.84
CA VAL A 290 35.08 -7.10 20.12
C VAL A 290 34.30 -8.11 20.96
N VAL A 291 33.13 -8.50 20.46
CA VAL A 291 32.27 -9.51 21.07
C VAL A 291 32.45 -10.85 20.37
N LEU A 292 32.86 -11.86 21.12
CA LEU A 292 32.96 -13.26 20.67
C LEU A 292 31.78 -14.06 21.22
N ALA A 293 30.81 -14.32 20.35
CA ALA A 293 29.63 -15.13 20.61
C ALA A 293 29.91 -16.62 20.30
N PRO A 294 29.12 -17.57 20.83
CA PRO A 294 29.33 -18.99 20.55
C PRO A 294 28.92 -19.36 19.12
N GLN A 295 29.49 -20.45 18.59
CA GLN A 295 29.20 -20.93 17.23
C GLN A 295 27.69 -21.16 16.98
N SER A 296 26.91 -21.46 18.01
CA SER A 296 25.45 -21.60 17.94
C SER A 296 24.70 -20.33 17.51
N CYS A 297 25.35 -19.15 17.57
CA CYS A 297 24.76 -17.88 17.17
C CYS A 297 24.89 -17.52 15.68
N GLY A 298 25.52 -18.35 14.85
CA GLY A 298 25.67 -18.05 13.41
C GLY A 298 26.66 -18.93 12.63
N GLY A 299 27.41 -19.80 13.30
CA GLY A 299 28.31 -20.76 12.65
C GLY A 299 29.56 -20.14 11.99
N GLY A 300 29.80 -18.84 12.13
CA GLY A 300 30.89 -18.11 11.48
C GLY A 300 30.50 -16.71 10.97
N SER A 301 29.21 -16.33 11.02
CA SER A 301 28.77 -14.94 10.74
C SER A 301 29.43 -13.93 11.68
N GLY A 302 29.55 -12.69 11.20
CA GLY A 302 29.88 -11.52 11.99
C GLY A 302 28.94 -10.34 11.72
N LEU A 303 29.13 -9.25 12.45
CA LEU A 303 28.50 -7.94 12.23
C LEU A 303 29.43 -6.87 12.81
N GLY A 304 29.59 -5.75 12.12
CA GLY A 304 30.48 -4.66 12.55
C GLY A 304 29.94 -3.28 12.17
N SER A 305 30.40 -2.25 12.89
CA SER A 305 30.15 -0.86 12.49
C SER A 305 31.03 -0.47 11.30
N VAL A 306 30.42 0.08 10.26
CA VAL A 306 31.15 0.60 9.11
C VAL A 306 31.73 1.96 9.46
N GLY A 307 33.05 2.05 9.42
CA GLY A 307 33.81 3.27 9.64
C GLY A 307 33.59 4.31 8.53
N SER A 308 33.78 5.56 8.90
CA SER A 308 33.56 6.74 8.10
C SER A 308 34.38 7.90 8.67
N SER A 309 35.01 8.69 7.81
CA SER A 309 35.74 9.85 8.31
C SER A 309 35.12 11.16 7.82
N PRO A 310 34.35 11.86 8.68
CA PRO A 310 34.00 13.25 8.44
C PRO A 310 35.16 14.23 8.57
N PHE A 311 36.36 13.79 9.00
CA PHE A 311 37.51 14.67 9.29
C PHE A 311 38.91 14.03 9.08
N GLY A 312 39.12 13.11 8.12
CA GLY A 312 40.43 12.45 7.88
C GLY A 312 40.37 11.19 7.01
N SER A 313 41.32 10.25 7.18
CA SER A 313 41.20 8.86 6.70
C SER A 313 40.49 7.99 7.77
N PRO A 314 39.62 7.04 7.39
CA PRO A 314 38.83 6.25 8.35
C PRO A 314 39.63 5.17 9.09
N ILE A 315 40.89 4.93 8.71
CA ILE A 315 41.74 3.85 9.24
C ILE A 315 42.08 3.96 10.74
N HIS A 316 41.69 5.03 11.44
CA HIS A 316 41.91 5.21 12.89
C HIS A 316 40.64 5.47 13.70
N GLN A 317 39.47 5.26 13.10
CA GLN A 317 38.23 5.22 13.86
C GLN A 317 38.21 3.97 14.76
N GLY A 318 37.54 4.09 15.91
CA GLY A 318 37.09 2.94 16.69
C GLY A 318 35.84 2.29 16.13
N GLY A 319 35.30 1.32 16.84
CA GLY A 319 34.03 0.71 16.46
C GLY A 319 33.67 -0.54 17.25
N VAL A 320 32.59 -1.20 16.85
CA VAL A 320 32.12 -2.45 17.45
C VAL A 320 32.21 -3.58 16.42
N GLY A 321 32.58 -4.76 16.88
CA GLY A 321 32.54 -5.99 16.11
C GLY A 321 31.90 -7.10 16.93
N TRP A 322 31.15 -7.97 16.26
CA TRP A 322 30.53 -9.17 16.82
C TRP A 322 30.85 -10.34 15.90
N SER A 323 31.19 -11.50 16.47
CA SER A 323 31.46 -12.72 15.69
C SER A 323 30.95 -13.96 16.41
N SER A 324 30.17 -14.78 15.68
CA SER A 324 29.81 -16.14 16.11
C SER A 324 31.00 -17.08 15.88
N TYR A 325 31.91 -17.14 16.84
CA TYR A 325 33.25 -17.67 16.61
C TYR A 325 33.25 -19.16 16.25
N ASN A 326 33.87 -19.47 15.11
CA ASN A 326 34.07 -20.82 14.59
C ASN A 326 35.57 -21.02 14.35
N SER A 327 36.17 -22.08 14.91
CA SER A 327 37.60 -22.39 14.74
C SER A 327 38.07 -22.57 13.29
N THR A 328 37.13 -22.74 12.35
CA THR A 328 37.40 -22.96 10.91
C THR A 328 37.64 -21.66 10.12
N VAL A 329 37.00 -20.55 10.52
CA VAL A 329 37.02 -19.26 9.78
C VAL A 329 37.04 -18.02 10.67
N GLY A 330 36.86 -18.13 11.98
CA GLY A 330 36.63 -17.00 12.89
C GLY A 330 37.76 -15.97 12.97
N LEU A 331 39.00 -16.35 12.62
CA LEU A 331 40.09 -15.40 12.42
C LEU A 331 39.81 -14.46 11.23
N GLN A 332 39.28 -14.98 10.11
CA GLN A 332 38.84 -14.17 8.98
C GLN A 332 37.61 -13.35 9.35
N THR A 333 36.61 -13.92 10.04
CA THR A 333 35.43 -13.17 10.49
C THR A 333 35.82 -11.95 11.32
N VAL A 334 36.61 -12.12 12.40
CA VAL A 334 37.01 -10.97 13.24
C VAL A 334 37.93 -10.00 12.48
N ALA A 335 38.71 -10.46 11.51
CA ALA A 335 39.49 -9.59 10.62
C ALA A 335 38.60 -8.77 9.67
N HIS A 336 37.51 -9.37 9.17
CA HIS A 336 36.49 -8.75 8.31
C HIS A 336 35.70 -7.68 9.09
N GLU A 337 35.20 -8.00 10.28
CA GLU A 337 34.49 -7.03 11.14
C GLU A 337 35.39 -5.86 11.58
N PHE A 338 36.69 -6.11 11.82
CA PHE A 338 37.63 -5.02 12.04
C PHE A 338 37.86 -4.18 10.77
N GLY A 339 37.88 -4.81 9.58
CA GLY A 339 37.91 -4.11 8.30
C GLY A 339 36.72 -3.15 8.13
N HIS A 340 35.52 -3.54 8.56
CA HIS A 340 34.37 -2.63 8.61
C HIS A 340 34.63 -1.42 9.50
N ASN A 341 35.17 -1.59 10.71
CA ASN A 341 35.50 -0.46 11.61
C ASN A 341 36.52 0.53 11.01
N LEU A 342 37.36 0.10 10.06
CA LEU A 342 38.29 0.97 9.31
C LEU A 342 37.62 1.68 8.11
N GLY A 343 36.32 1.48 7.89
CA GLY A 343 35.57 2.01 6.75
C GLY A 343 35.75 1.23 5.45
N LEU A 344 36.11 -0.05 5.53
CA LEU A 344 35.93 -0.96 4.41
C LEU A 344 34.49 -1.48 4.34
N GLN A 345 34.14 -1.96 3.16
CA GLN A 345 32.85 -2.53 2.80
C GLN A 345 33.11 -3.86 2.09
N HIS A 346 32.06 -4.62 1.80
CA HIS A 346 32.19 -5.97 1.22
C HIS A 346 32.97 -6.01 -0.10
N SER A 347 33.59 -7.15 -0.39
CA SER A 347 34.18 -7.47 -1.68
C SER A 347 33.26 -8.43 -2.44
N ASN A 348 32.63 -7.90 -3.49
CA ASN A 348 31.52 -8.50 -4.22
C ASN A 348 31.95 -8.90 -5.63
N THR A 349 31.10 -9.64 -6.36
CA THR A 349 31.36 -9.96 -7.78
C THR A 349 30.18 -9.57 -8.68
N LEU A 350 30.48 -9.02 -9.87
CA LEU A 350 29.49 -8.71 -10.89
C LEU A 350 29.49 -9.77 -11.99
N THR A 351 28.38 -10.44 -12.22
CA THR A 351 28.19 -11.39 -13.33
C THR A 351 27.13 -10.89 -14.30
N CYS A 352 27.49 -10.71 -15.59
CA CYS A 352 26.60 -10.20 -16.64
C CYS A 352 26.39 -11.22 -17.76
N ARG A 353 25.14 -11.35 -18.25
CA ARG A 353 24.80 -12.27 -19.36
C ARG A 353 25.19 -11.73 -20.75
N ASN A 354 25.36 -10.41 -20.91
CA ASN A 354 25.69 -9.76 -22.19
C ASN A 354 27.20 -9.46 -22.31
N PRO A 355 27.87 -9.69 -23.46
CA PRO A 355 29.31 -9.46 -23.66
C PRO A 355 29.82 -8.03 -23.40
N LEU A 356 28.96 -7.02 -23.34
CA LEU A 356 29.34 -5.71 -22.81
C LEU A 356 29.12 -5.68 -21.30
N VAL A 357 30.19 -5.45 -20.53
CA VAL A 357 30.05 -4.68 -19.29
C VAL A 357 29.83 -3.24 -19.72
N THR A 358 28.57 -2.86 -19.90
CA THR A 358 28.13 -1.46 -20.04
C THR A 358 28.20 -0.76 -18.68
N SER A 359 27.78 0.51 -18.62
CA SER A 359 27.62 1.31 -17.40
C SER A 359 26.46 0.82 -16.51
N GLU A 360 26.42 -0.48 -16.23
CA GLU A 360 25.30 -1.22 -15.66
C GLU A 360 25.67 -1.94 -14.35
N ILE A 361 26.79 -1.51 -13.76
CA ILE A 361 26.99 -1.67 -12.32
C ILE A 361 25.98 -0.73 -11.65
N SER A 362 24.83 -1.26 -11.24
CA SER A 362 24.05 -0.62 -10.17
C SER A 362 24.96 -0.59 -8.95
N LEU A 363 25.39 0.61 -8.56
CA LEU A 363 26.25 0.79 -7.40
C LEU A 363 25.47 0.66 -6.07
N SER A 364 24.29 0.02 -6.12
CA SER A 364 23.28 -0.12 -5.05
C SER A 364 22.61 -1.50 -5.04
N GLY A 365 23.30 -2.54 -5.54
CA GLY A 365 22.85 -3.94 -5.46
C GLY A 365 21.59 -4.32 -6.26
N SER A 366 20.94 -3.37 -6.93
CA SER A 366 19.65 -3.59 -7.59
C SER A 366 19.84 -4.04 -9.03
N LEU A 367 19.43 -5.29 -9.32
CA LEU A 367 19.54 -5.93 -10.63
C LEU A 367 19.14 -5.02 -11.80
N ILE A 368 20.12 -4.56 -12.55
CA ILE A 368 19.95 -4.07 -13.91
C ILE A 368 20.02 -5.30 -14.81
N ASP A 369 18.90 -5.69 -15.44
CA ASP A 369 18.89 -6.87 -16.30
C ASP A 369 19.81 -6.65 -17.53
N PRO A 370 20.87 -7.47 -17.76
CA PRO A 370 21.11 -8.82 -17.22
C PRO A 370 22.42 -8.98 -16.41
N CYS A 371 22.73 -8.04 -15.53
CA CYS A 371 23.85 -8.09 -14.58
C CYS A 371 23.38 -8.38 -13.14
N VAL A 372 24.18 -9.15 -12.40
CA VAL A 372 23.92 -9.60 -11.03
C VAL A 372 25.11 -9.24 -10.14
N VAL A 373 24.87 -8.49 -9.08
CA VAL A 373 25.82 -8.34 -7.97
C VAL A 373 25.65 -9.55 -7.05
N ASN A 374 26.75 -10.23 -6.76
CA ASN A 374 26.82 -11.34 -5.82
C ASN A 374 27.61 -10.83 -4.60
N PRO A 375 26.96 -10.58 -3.44
CA PRO A 375 27.66 -10.09 -2.26
C PRO A 375 28.66 -11.13 -1.76
N TYR A 376 29.75 -10.66 -1.13
CA TYR A 376 30.81 -11.46 -0.49
C TYR A 376 31.59 -12.47 -1.36
N ARG A 377 31.20 -12.72 -2.62
CA ARG A 377 31.78 -13.81 -3.42
C ARG A 377 33.19 -13.54 -3.95
N ASP A 378 33.80 -12.41 -3.61
CA ASP A 378 35.20 -12.16 -3.97
C ASP A 378 36.18 -12.82 -2.99
N TYR A 379 36.32 -14.16 -3.07
CA TYR A 379 37.22 -14.95 -2.21
C TYR A 379 38.73 -14.67 -2.43
N TYR A 380 39.11 -13.65 -3.20
CA TYR A 380 40.47 -13.10 -3.23
C TYR A 380 40.73 -12.12 -2.08
N ASP A 381 39.69 -11.47 -1.55
CA ASP A 381 39.78 -10.35 -0.60
C ASP A 381 39.35 -10.75 0.82
N LEU A 382 39.90 -10.08 1.83
CA LEU A 382 39.46 -10.26 3.22
C LEU A 382 37.99 -9.88 3.43
N MET A 383 37.53 -8.82 2.73
CA MET A 383 36.14 -8.37 2.79
C MET A 383 35.19 -9.25 1.94
N GLY A 384 35.66 -10.38 1.40
CA GLY A 384 34.80 -11.48 0.96
C GLY A 384 34.35 -12.37 2.14
N ALA A 385 33.52 -13.37 1.86
CA ALA A 385 33.05 -14.32 2.89
C ALA A 385 34.12 -15.36 3.28
N GLY A 386 33.92 -15.98 4.45
CA GLY A 386 34.63 -17.17 4.87
C GLY A 386 34.22 -18.42 4.07
N LEU A 387 35.19 -19.27 3.73
CA LEU A 387 34.99 -20.43 2.88
C LEU A 387 35.72 -21.67 3.41
N SER A 388 34.95 -22.73 3.71
CA SER A 388 35.47 -24.05 4.03
C SER A 388 34.87 -25.10 3.08
N VAL A 389 35.72 -25.87 2.43
CA VAL A 389 35.35 -26.90 1.45
C VAL A 389 36.13 -28.17 1.77
N ASN A 390 35.42 -29.29 1.94
CA ASN A 390 36.02 -30.62 2.23
C ASN A 390 36.99 -30.64 3.43
N GLY A 391 36.80 -29.76 4.42
CA GLY A 391 37.66 -29.63 5.60
C GLY A 391 38.91 -28.78 5.40
N GLN A 392 39.12 -28.20 4.21
CA GLN A 392 40.11 -27.14 3.99
C GLN A 392 39.40 -25.78 3.98
N SER A 393 39.82 -24.84 4.82
CA SER A 393 39.29 -23.49 4.86
C SER A 393 40.33 -22.44 4.47
N ASN A 394 39.84 -21.27 4.06
CA ASN A 394 40.62 -20.05 3.92
C ASN A 394 40.92 -19.39 5.29
N ALA A 395 41.27 -20.16 6.32
CA ALA A 395 41.63 -19.63 7.65
C ALA A 395 42.83 -18.65 7.62
N GLN A 396 43.57 -18.62 6.51
CA GLN A 396 44.60 -17.63 6.23
C GLN A 396 44.01 -16.35 5.63
N LEU A 397 44.27 -15.23 6.28
CA LEU A 397 43.87 -13.89 5.86
C LEU A 397 44.52 -13.52 4.51
N THR A 398 43.72 -13.19 3.50
CA THR A 398 44.16 -12.80 2.16
C THR A 398 44.44 -11.30 2.07
N ALA A 399 45.22 -10.86 1.06
CA ALA A 399 45.52 -9.44 0.87
C ALA A 399 44.26 -8.63 0.59
N LEU A 400 44.23 -7.37 1.08
CA LEU A 400 43.27 -6.39 0.57
C LEU A 400 43.55 -6.09 -0.91
N ASN A 401 42.48 -5.96 -1.68
CA ASN A 401 42.47 -5.56 -3.07
C ASN A 401 42.89 -4.08 -3.23
N VAL A 402 43.15 -3.70 -4.48
CA VAL A 402 43.58 -2.35 -4.86
C VAL A 402 42.54 -1.27 -4.52
N THR A 403 41.24 -1.57 -4.55
CA THR A 403 40.14 -0.63 -4.27
C THR A 403 39.99 -0.32 -2.78
N HIS A 404 40.15 -1.32 -1.90
CA HIS A 404 40.18 -1.15 -0.45
C HIS A 404 41.44 -0.41 0.00
N LYS A 405 42.60 -0.72 -0.56
CA LYS A 405 43.83 0.05 -0.31
C LYS A 405 43.76 1.49 -0.83
N TYR A 406 43.07 1.74 -1.95
CA TYR A 406 42.77 3.10 -2.43
C TYR A 406 41.82 3.86 -1.48
N ARG A 407 40.74 3.23 -0.99
CA ARG A 407 39.80 3.85 -0.04
C ARG A 407 40.44 4.34 1.26
N LEU A 408 41.45 3.63 1.75
CA LEU A 408 42.15 3.92 3.00
C LEU A 408 43.34 4.89 2.82
N ASP A 409 43.60 5.39 1.61
CA ASP A 409 44.78 6.20 1.23
C ASP A 409 46.13 5.47 1.47
N LEU A 410 46.17 4.18 1.13
CA LEU A 410 47.31 3.27 1.34
C LEU A 410 48.15 3.01 0.08
N LEU A 411 47.83 3.68 -1.03
CA LEU A 411 48.50 3.55 -2.32
C LEU A 411 48.91 4.92 -2.85
N ASN A 412 50.22 5.20 -2.87
CA ASN A 412 50.70 6.43 -3.49
C ASN A 412 50.69 6.32 -5.05
N PRO A 413 50.76 7.44 -5.80
CA PRO A 413 50.64 7.42 -7.27
C PRO A 413 51.71 6.63 -8.05
N SER A 414 52.81 6.19 -7.41
CA SER A 414 53.78 5.26 -8.02
C SER A 414 53.39 3.78 -7.87
N GLU A 415 52.46 3.50 -6.96
CA GLU A 415 51.95 2.15 -6.67
C GLU A 415 50.59 1.90 -7.32
N LEU A 416 49.75 2.94 -7.37
CA LEU A 416 48.51 2.95 -8.13
C LEU A 416 48.66 3.90 -9.33
N ILE A 417 49.10 3.37 -10.47
CA ILE A 417 49.42 4.19 -11.64
C ILE A 417 48.11 4.72 -12.26
N PRO A 418 47.94 6.06 -12.38
CA PRO A 418 46.79 6.62 -13.08
C PRO A 418 46.88 6.37 -14.59
N VAL A 419 45.76 6.00 -15.19
CA VAL A 419 45.57 5.86 -16.63
C VAL A 419 44.33 6.65 -17.04
N GLY A 420 44.54 7.71 -17.81
CA GLY A 420 43.47 8.57 -18.32
C GLY A 420 43.74 9.00 -19.74
N PHE A 421 42.68 9.35 -20.47
CA PHE A 421 42.70 9.80 -21.86
C PHE A 421 42.03 11.16 -21.97
N SER A 422 42.19 11.85 -23.11
CA SER A 422 41.31 12.98 -23.43
C SER A 422 40.00 12.46 -24.02
N ALA A 423 38.85 13.01 -23.65
CA ALA A 423 37.54 12.57 -24.14
C ALA A 423 37.44 12.47 -25.68
N ALA A 424 38.18 13.32 -26.40
CA ALA A 424 38.13 13.45 -27.87
C ALA A 424 39.17 12.61 -28.65
N SER A 425 40.09 11.89 -28.00
CA SER A 425 41.20 11.20 -28.70
C SER A 425 41.27 9.72 -28.36
N ALA A 426 41.22 8.86 -29.37
CA ALA A 426 41.47 7.42 -29.22
C ALA A 426 42.96 7.12 -28.95
N GLY A 427 43.24 5.99 -28.29
CA GLY A 427 44.61 5.53 -28.08
C GLY A 427 44.73 4.35 -27.12
N THR A 428 45.94 3.79 -27.03
CA THR A 428 46.28 2.68 -26.13
C THR A 428 47.37 3.12 -25.16
N GLN A 429 47.26 2.74 -23.89
CA GLN A 429 48.30 2.93 -22.88
C GLN A 429 48.66 1.60 -22.23
N SER A 430 49.90 1.16 -22.43
CA SER A 430 50.45 -0.01 -21.75
C SER A 430 51.14 0.37 -20.43
N ARG A 431 51.01 -0.49 -19.42
CA ARG A 431 51.69 -0.41 -18.11
C ARG A 431 52.00 -1.81 -17.60
N THR A 432 53.05 -1.96 -16.79
CA THR A 432 53.36 -3.21 -16.10
C THR A 432 53.13 -3.01 -14.60
N ILE A 433 52.45 -3.98 -13.97
CA ILE A 433 52.20 -4.02 -12.52
C ILE A 433 52.79 -5.30 -11.91
N SER A 434 53.34 -5.18 -10.71
CA SER A 434 53.71 -6.30 -9.85
C SER A 434 52.46 -6.98 -9.29
N MET A 435 52.62 -8.19 -8.75
CA MET A 435 51.59 -8.84 -7.96
C MET A 435 51.18 -7.99 -6.73
N ALA A 436 49.89 -8.04 -6.35
CA ALA A 436 49.32 -7.22 -5.28
C ALA A 436 49.92 -7.48 -3.87
N SER A 437 50.59 -8.63 -3.70
CA SER A 437 51.33 -9.04 -2.50
C SER A 437 52.82 -8.65 -2.52
N ALA A 438 53.29 -7.92 -3.54
CA ALA A 438 54.63 -7.33 -3.54
C ALA A 438 54.76 -6.22 -2.47
N ALA A 439 55.94 -6.14 -1.84
CA ALA A 439 56.18 -5.18 -0.75
C ALA A 439 56.34 -3.72 -1.20
N SER A 440 56.53 -3.45 -2.49
CA SER A 440 56.65 -2.10 -3.06
C SER A 440 56.50 -2.10 -4.58
N GLY A 441 56.38 -0.88 -5.16
CA GLY A 441 56.30 -0.65 -6.61
C GLY A 441 54.85 -0.62 -7.13
N PRO A 442 54.65 -0.59 -8.47
CA PRO A 442 53.33 -0.61 -9.08
C PRO A 442 52.52 -1.85 -8.70
N ARG A 443 51.51 -1.71 -7.84
CA ARG A 443 50.62 -2.78 -7.38
C ARG A 443 49.28 -2.79 -8.14
N GLY A 444 48.93 -1.71 -8.82
CA GLY A 444 47.75 -1.66 -9.70
C GLY A 444 47.66 -0.43 -10.60
N LEU A 445 46.57 -0.36 -11.38
CA LEU A 445 46.21 0.78 -12.23
C LEU A 445 44.90 1.41 -11.75
N ALA A 446 44.77 2.73 -11.86
CA ALA A 446 43.51 3.47 -11.72
C ALA A 446 43.13 4.09 -13.07
N ILE A 447 42.21 3.44 -13.78
CA ILE A 447 41.69 3.85 -15.07
C ILE A 447 40.52 4.81 -14.83
N THR A 448 40.55 6.00 -15.43
CA THR A 448 39.43 6.96 -15.40
C THR A 448 38.85 7.11 -16.80
N ASP A 449 37.56 6.81 -16.99
CA ASP A 449 36.85 7.09 -18.24
C ASP A 449 36.65 8.61 -18.40
N PRO A 450 37.13 9.22 -19.49
CA PRO A 450 37.13 10.69 -19.63
C PRO A 450 35.79 11.28 -20.07
N ARG A 451 34.74 10.46 -20.21
CA ARG A 451 33.38 10.92 -20.54
C ARG A 451 32.54 11.03 -19.27
N THR A 452 32.68 10.05 -18.38
CA THR A 452 31.79 9.79 -17.23
C THR A 452 32.46 9.91 -15.87
N GLU A 453 33.78 10.12 -15.85
CA GLU A 453 34.65 10.11 -14.66
C GLU A 453 34.67 8.78 -13.87
N ALA A 454 34.05 7.72 -14.42
CA ALA A 454 34.00 6.40 -13.81
C ALA A 454 35.41 5.82 -13.64
N LYS A 455 35.71 5.34 -12.42
CA LYS A 455 37.00 4.76 -12.05
C LYS A 455 36.93 3.24 -12.01
N TYR A 456 37.85 2.62 -12.74
CA TYR A 456 38.07 1.17 -12.78
C TYR A 456 39.51 0.89 -12.34
N PHE A 457 39.71 -0.21 -11.63
CA PHE A 457 40.99 -0.55 -11.03
C PHE A 457 41.48 -1.90 -11.54
N VAL A 458 42.80 -2.05 -11.72
CA VAL A 458 43.41 -3.30 -12.19
C VAL A 458 44.47 -3.76 -11.20
N GLU A 459 44.44 -5.02 -10.78
CA GLU A 459 45.46 -5.65 -9.93
C GLU A 459 45.90 -7.00 -10.51
N TYR A 460 47.03 -7.54 -10.04
CA TYR A 460 47.48 -8.89 -10.38
C TYR A 460 47.58 -9.77 -9.13
N ARG A 461 46.78 -10.85 -9.08
CA ARG A 461 46.80 -11.83 -7.99
C ARG A 461 47.62 -13.05 -8.41
N SER A 462 48.82 -13.17 -7.87
CA SER A 462 49.75 -14.28 -8.15
C SER A 462 49.47 -15.56 -7.34
N GLY A 463 48.80 -15.44 -6.18
CA GLY A 463 48.66 -16.55 -5.23
C GLY A 463 49.92 -16.81 -4.40
N THR A 464 50.75 -15.78 -4.21
CA THR A 464 52.02 -15.84 -3.47
C THR A 464 52.13 -14.69 -2.48
N GLY A 465 53.11 -14.75 -1.56
CA GLY A 465 53.20 -13.79 -0.45
C GLY A 465 52.09 -14.07 0.56
N ILE A 466 51.37 -13.03 1.01
CA ILE A 466 50.25 -13.18 1.96
C ILE A 466 49.11 -14.07 1.41
N ASP A 467 48.92 -14.11 0.09
CA ASP A 467 47.93 -14.97 -0.57
C ASP A 467 48.41 -16.43 -0.78
N SER A 468 49.62 -16.79 -0.30
CA SER A 468 50.20 -18.12 -0.45
C SER A 468 49.45 -19.18 0.36
N GLY A 469 48.49 -19.87 -0.26
CA GLY A 469 47.58 -20.80 0.43
C GLY A 469 46.13 -20.31 0.48
N ALA A 470 45.80 -19.19 -0.16
CA ALA A 470 44.42 -18.76 -0.36
C ALA A 470 43.63 -19.75 -1.23
N THR A 471 42.31 -19.81 -1.08
CA THR A 471 41.44 -20.76 -1.79
C THR A 471 41.60 -20.74 -3.30
N TYR A 472 41.76 -19.55 -3.90
CA TYR A 472 41.98 -19.42 -5.35
C TYR A 472 43.31 -20.00 -5.85
N THR A 473 44.26 -20.38 -4.99
CA THR A 473 45.55 -20.95 -5.41
C THR A 473 45.54 -22.47 -5.51
N PHE A 474 44.54 -23.15 -4.94
CA PHE A 474 44.44 -24.62 -4.92
C PHE A 474 43.24 -25.19 -5.68
N GLY A 475 42.55 -24.38 -6.48
CA GLY A 475 41.68 -24.86 -7.56
C GLY A 475 40.38 -25.56 -7.12
N PHE A 476 39.83 -25.22 -5.94
CA PHE A 476 38.55 -25.76 -5.44
C PHE A 476 37.36 -25.50 -6.40
N SER A 477 37.48 -24.52 -7.29
CA SER A 477 36.50 -24.16 -8.33
C SER A 477 37.23 -23.53 -9.51
N SER A 478 36.80 -23.81 -10.74
CA SER A 478 37.34 -23.22 -11.97
C SER A 478 37.11 -21.71 -12.11
N LEU A 479 36.23 -21.12 -11.28
CA LEU A 479 35.94 -19.70 -11.26
C LEU A 479 37.08 -18.84 -10.69
N TYR A 480 38.01 -19.44 -9.94
CA TYR A 480 39.06 -18.75 -9.16
C TYR A 480 40.43 -19.36 -9.45
N ALA A 481 41.35 -18.53 -9.94
CA ALA A 481 42.76 -18.87 -10.17
C ALA A 481 43.66 -17.61 -10.10
N PRO A 482 45.00 -17.76 -10.05
CA PRO A 482 45.91 -16.63 -10.24
C PRO A 482 45.74 -15.95 -11.61
N GLY A 483 45.73 -14.61 -11.63
CA GLY A 483 45.50 -13.82 -12.83
C GLY A 483 45.30 -12.33 -12.56
N VAL A 484 45.05 -11.56 -13.61
CA VAL A 484 44.78 -10.12 -13.52
C VAL A 484 43.29 -9.89 -13.25
N ARG A 485 42.96 -9.03 -12.29
CA ARG A 485 41.57 -8.72 -11.92
C ARG A 485 41.23 -7.29 -12.30
N VAL A 486 39.98 -7.03 -12.69
CA VAL A 486 39.46 -5.68 -12.89
C VAL A 486 38.32 -5.43 -11.91
N LEU A 487 38.38 -4.33 -11.18
CA LEU A 487 37.47 -3.99 -10.10
C LEU A 487 36.88 -2.58 -10.29
N ALA A 488 35.76 -2.33 -9.64
CA ALA A 488 35.17 -1.00 -9.44
C ALA A 488 34.78 -0.81 -7.96
N LEU A 489 34.35 0.40 -7.61
CA LEU A 489 33.73 0.71 -6.32
C LEU A 489 32.23 1.00 -6.53
N GLN A 490 31.39 0.49 -5.63
CA GLN A 490 29.96 0.80 -5.54
C GLN A 490 29.71 2.07 -4.67
N ARG A 491 28.46 2.50 -4.47
CA ARG A 491 28.08 3.82 -3.89
C ARG A 491 28.05 3.78 -2.37
N ASP A 492 27.62 2.65 -1.83
CA ASP A 492 27.93 2.18 -0.47
C ASP A 492 29.45 2.13 -0.18
N ASN A 493 30.27 2.09 -1.23
CA ASN A 493 31.73 1.92 -1.30
C ASN A 493 32.23 0.46 -1.21
N SER A 494 31.36 -0.54 -1.42
CA SER A 494 31.82 -1.94 -1.56
C SER A 494 32.64 -2.12 -2.85
N SER A 495 33.67 -2.97 -2.77
CA SER A 495 34.45 -3.36 -3.94
C SER A 495 33.67 -4.35 -4.78
N ILE A 496 33.80 -4.28 -6.10
CA ILE A 496 33.19 -5.27 -6.99
C ILE A 496 34.13 -5.68 -8.12
N VAL A 497 34.44 -6.97 -8.21
CA VAL A 497 35.23 -7.54 -9.32
C VAL A 497 34.33 -7.88 -10.50
N LEU A 498 34.78 -7.48 -11.69
CA LEU A 498 34.01 -7.60 -12.93
C LEU A 498 34.30 -8.96 -13.58
N ALA A 499 33.30 -9.84 -13.63
CA ALA A 499 33.44 -11.10 -14.34
C ALA A 499 33.53 -10.89 -15.85
N LYS A 500 34.26 -11.79 -16.52
CA LYS A 500 34.25 -11.88 -17.98
C LYS A 500 32.82 -12.29 -18.46
N PRO A 501 32.10 -11.54 -19.28
CA PRO A 501 30.69 -11.84 -19.64
C PRO A 501 30.52 -12.88 -20.77
N SER A 502 29.46 -13.71 -20.76
CA SER A 502 29.31 -15.04 -21.43
C SER A 502 30.08 -15.33 -22.75
N SER A 503 30.61 -16.56 -22.86
CA SER A 503 31.23 -17.13 -24.06
C SER A 503 30.19 -17.50 -25.11
N ASP A 504 29.04 -17.97 -24.62
CA ASP A 504 27.87 -18.34 -25.40
C ASP A 504 26.78 -17.28 -25.14
N PRO A 505 26.44 -16.42 -26.12
CA PRO A 505 25.44 -15.38 -25.94
C PRO A 505 23.99 -15.91 -26.00
N THR A 506 23.78 -17.23 -26.13
CA THR A 506 22.46 -17.86 -26.25
C THR A 506 21.93 -18.47 -24.95
N THR A 507 22.77 -18.60 -23.92
CA THR A 507 22.36 -19.12 -22.60
C THR A 507 21.48 -18.13 -21.85
N THR A 508 20.30 -18.55 -21.39
CA THR A 508 19.43 -17.73 -20.52
C THR A 508 19.97 -17.57 -19.10
N ASP A 509 20.84 -18.48 -18.68
CA ASP A 509 21.29 -18.60 -17.29
C ASP A 509 22.49 -17.68 -17.00
N ILE A 510 22.82 -17.50 -15.72
CA ILE A 510 24.04 -16.80 -15.31
C ILE A 510 25.23 -17.68 -15.70
N PRO A 511 26.24 -17.19 -16.46
CA PRO A 511 27.29 -18.04 -17.01
C PRO A 511 28.13 -18.71 -15.91
N THR A 512 28.17 -20.05 -15.94
CA THR A 512 28.83 -20.90 -14.96
C THR A 512 30.33 -21.13 -15.22
N ASP A 513 30.84 -20.70 -16.37
CA ASP A 513 32.15 -21.07 -16.90
C ASP A 513 33.04 -19.84 -17.18
N ARG A 514 32.93 -18.76 -16.37
CA ARG A 514 33.71 -17.53 -16.61
C ARG A 514 34.40 -16.95 -15.37
N PRO A 515 35.72 -16.68 -15.47
CA PRO A 515 36.55 -16.32 -14.33
C PRO A 515 36.39 -14.85 -13.89
N PHE A 516 36.69 -14.61 -12.61
CA PHE A 516 36.91 -13.27 -12.02
C PHE A 516 38.36 -12.76 -12.23
N TYR A 517 39.06 -13.32 -13.22
CA TYR A 517 40.43 -13.02 -13.59
C TYR A 517 40.63 -13.09 -15.11
N LEU A 518 41.70 -12.47 -15.60
CA LEU A 518 42.15 -12.45 -17.00
C LEU A 518 43.55 -13.03 -17.09
N THR A 519 43.78 -13.85 -18.11
CA THR A 519 45.07 -14.43 -18.48
C THR A 519 45.69 -13.71 -19.68
N ALA A 520 46.97 -13.99 -19.99
CA ALA A 520 47.67 -13.32 -21.09
C ALA A 520 47.00 -13.58 -22.46
N GLY A 521 46.66 -12.50 -23.16
CA GLY A 521 45.89 -12.49 -24.40
C GLY A 521 44.41 -12.10 -24.22
N GLU A 522 43.86 -12.18 -23.00
CA GLU A 522 42.45 -11.88 -22.75
C GLU A 522 42.17 -10.37 -22.62
N THR A 523 40.92 -9.99 -22.94
CA THR A 523 40.44 -8.61 -22.92
C THR A 523 39.06 -8.54 -22.26
N LEU A 524 38.82 -7.49 -21.47
CA LEU A 524 37.53 -7.13 -20.89
C LEU A 524 37.13 -5.72 -21.35
N THR A 525 35.94 -5.58 -21.93
CA THR A 525 35.35 -4.27 -22.26
C THR A 525 34.62 -3.73 -21.04
N LEU A 526 34.90 -2.47 -20.66
CA LEU A 526 34.41 -1.82 -19.43
C LEU A 526 33.28 -0.80 -19.67
N LEU A 527 33.27 -0.24 -20.89
CA LEU A 527 32.23 0.60 -21.49
C LEU A 527 32.35 0.45 -23.02
N PRO A 528 31.34 0.85 -23.81
CA PRO A 528 31.53 1.16 -25.22
C PRO A 528 32.79 2.05 -25.39
N GLY A 529 33.68 1.68 -26.30
CA GLY A 529 34.96 2.36 -26.51
C GLY A 529 36.00 2.33 -25.37
N LEU A 530 35.89 1.49 -24.34
CA LEU A 530 36.92 1.37 -23.29
C LEU A 530 37.16 -0.10 -22.90
N SER A 531 38.42 -0.57 -22.97
CA SER A 531 38.76 -1.96 -22.64
C SER A 531 40.14 -2.13 -21.97
N VAL A 532 40.29 -3.25 -21.25
CA VAL A 532 41.52 -3.69 -20.57
C VAL A 532 41.94 -5.04 -21.13
N ARG A 533 43.16 -5.12 -21.67
CA ARG A 533 43.78 -6.33 -22.22
C ARG A 533 45.04 -6.70 -21.43
N VAL A 534 45.18 -7.97 -21.05
CA VAL A 534 46.43 -8.49 -20.50
C VAL A 534 47.34 -8.89 -21.67
N THR A 535 48.47 -8.22 -21.85
CA THR A 535 49.40 -8.53 -22.97
C THR A 535 50.40 -9.62 -22.59
N SER A 536 50.78 -9.72 -21.32
CA SER A 536 51.69 -10.76 -20.81
C SER A 536 51.61 -10.89 -19.28
N ILE A 537 51.94 -12.07 -18.77
CA ILE A 537 52.17 -12.33 -17.34
C ILE A 537 53.51 -13.07 -17.24
N ALA A 538 54.47 -12.52 -16.49
CA ALA A 538 55.82 -13.08 -16.36
C ALA A 538 56.53 -12.58 -15.10
N GLY A 539 57.33 -13.44 -14.45
CA GLY A 539 58.27 -13.03 -13.40
C GLY A 539 57.66 -12.35 -12.16
N GLY A 540 56.41 -12.65 -11.81
CA GLY A 540 55.69 -11.97 -10.72
C GLY A 540 55.04 -10.64 -11.11
N SER A 541 55.00 -10.31 -12.40
CA SER A 541 54.36 -9.12 -12.98
C SER A 541 53.37 -9.44 -14.09
N ALA A 542 52.46 -8.51 -14.36
CA ALA A 542 51.56 -8.53 -15.50
C ALA A 542 51.65 -7.22 -16.28
N THR A 543 51.68 -7.29 -17.61
CA THR A 543 51.61 -6.11 -18.49
C THR A 543 50.20 -5.99 -19.07
N ILE A 544 49.63 -4.80 -18.88
CA ILE A 544 48.25 -4.45 -19.17
C ILE A 544 48.26 -3.36 -20.23
N ALA A 545 47.46 -3.52 -21.28
CA ALA A 545 47.09 -2.45 -22.19
C ALA A 545 45.67 -1.98 -21.88
N VAL A 546 45.48 -0.67 -21.77
CA VAL A 546 44.16 -0.04 -21.69
C VAL A 546 43.93 0.66 -23.02
N ASP A 547 42.84 0.35 -23.72
CA ASP A 547 42.48 0.94 -25.00
C ASP A 547 41.24 1.82 -24.83
N TYR A 548 41.27 3.02 -25.43
CA TYR A 548 40.15 3.97 -25.43
C TYR A 548 39.83 4.43 -26.86
N THR A 549 38.55 4.59 -27.16
CA THR A 549 37.99 5.14 -28.39
C THR A 549 36.76 6.01 -28.01
N PRO A 550 36.64 7.26 -28.51
CA PRO A 550 35.51 8.14 -28.23
C PRO A 550 34.16 7.65 -28.80
N GLU A 551 33.54 6.68 -28.13
CA GLU A 551 32.21 6.16 -28.48
C GLU A 551 31.11 6.91 -27.69
N PRO A 552 29.99 7.34 -28.32
CA PRO A 552 28.90 8.00 -27.61
C PRO A 552 28.18 7.06 -26.62
N LEU A 553 27.87 7.56 -25.43
CA LEU A 553 27.03 6.89 -24.44
C LEU A 553 25.62 7.52 -24.44
N SER A 554 24.58 6.75 -24.10
CA SER A 554 23.19 7.23 -24.10
C SER A 554 22.42 6.76 -22.88
N VAL A 555 21.53 7.62 -22.36
CA VAL A 555 20.60 7.24 -21.27
C VAL A 555 19.54 6.28 -21.79
N ARG A 556 19.45 5.09 -21.19
CA ARG A 556 18.31 4.18 -21.40
C ARG A 556 17.12 4.68 -20.60
N SER A 557 15.92 4.63 -21.18
CA SER A 557 14.72 5.28 -20.63
C SER A 557 13.41 4.67 -21.14
N SER A 558 12.50 4.36 -20.22
CA SER A 558 11.10 4.03 -20.51
C SER A 558 10.20 5.28 -20.45
N ALA A 559 8.98 5.17 -20.99
CA ALA A 559 7.99 6.22 -20.82
C ALA A 559 7.53 6.32 -19.34
N PRO A 560 7.35 7.54 -18.80
CA PRO A 560 6.67 7.73 -17.52
C PRO A 560 5.18 7.40 -17.65
N TYR A 561 4.53 7.12 -16.52
CA TYR A 561 3.07 7.04 -16.42
C TYR A 561 2.57 8.00 -15.33
N ILE A 562 1.28 8.31 -15.36
CA ILE A 562 0.67 9.23 -14.39
C ILE A 562 -0.22 8.43 -13.46
N GLU A 563 0.06 8.54 -12.16
CA GLU A 563 -0.82 8.08 -11.07
C GLU A 563 -1.61 9.26 -10.49
N GLY A 564 -2.72 8.96 -9.81
CA GLY A 564 -3.70 9.95 -9.33
C GLY A 564 -4.93 10.08 -10.24
N LEU A 565 -5.88 10.93 -9.87
CA LEU A 565 -7.06 11.27 -10.66
C LEU A 565 -6.87 12.64 -11.30
N ALA A 566 -7.11 12.73 -12.62
CA ALA A 566 -7.01 13.98 -13.36
C ALA A 566 -8.21 14.89 -13.03
N GLU A 567 -8.14 15.56 -11.89
CA GLU A 567 -9.22 16.34 -11.30
C GLU A 567 -8.67 17.64 -10.68
N VAL A 568 -9.43 18.73 -10.76
CA VAL A 568 -9.01 20.02 -10.22
C VAL A 568 -8.82 19.92 -8.71
N GLY A 569 -7.58 20.13 -8.24
CA GLY A 569 -7.21 20.00 -6.83
C GLY A 569 -6.87 18.60 -6.33
N GLN A 570 -6.81 17.58 -7.20
CA GLN A 570 -6.28 16.25 -6.87
C GLN A 570 -4.86 16.10 -7.39
N GLU A 571 -3.91 15.72 -6.54
CA GLU A 571 -2.51 15.60 -6.96
C GLU A 571 -2.29 14.40 -7.90
N LEU A 572 -1.51 14.64 -8.96
CA LEU A 572 -1.00 13.65 -9.90
C LEU A 572 0.49 13.41 -9.66
N SER A 573 0.93 12.16 -9.81
CA SER A 573 2.34 11.76 -9.68
C SER A 573 2.89 11.18 -10.98
N ALA A 574 4.08 11.63 -11.38
CA ALA A 574 4.83 11.17 -12.54
C ALA A 574 5.65 9.90 -12.20
N ALA A 575 4.97 8.76 -12.15
CA ALA A 575 5.57 7.48 -11.80
C ALA A 575 6.46 6.89 -12.90
N LEU A 576 7.49 6.17 -12.48
CA LEU A 576 8.50 5.53 -13.35
C LEU A 576 8.59 4.02 -13.06
N GLU A 577 8.98 3.24 -14.07
CA GLU A 577 9.37 1.84 -13.86
C GLU A 577 10.78 1.79 -13.23
N ARG A 578 10.90 1.27 -11.99
CA ARG A 578 12.19 1.10 -11.30
C ARG A 578 13.16 0.30 -12.21
N GLY A 579 14.39 0.79 -12.36
CA GLY A 579 15.44 0.17 -13.16
C GLY A 579 15.37 0.42 -14.68
N ARG A 580 14.39 1.19 -15.20
CA ARG A 580 14.29 1.48 -16.65
C ARG A 580 14.80 2.84 -17.10
N TRP A 581 15.12 3.72 -16.17
CA TRP A 581 16.04 4.83 -16.42
C TRP A 581 17.43 4.38 -15.94
N ALA A 582 18.41 4.38 -16.85
CA ALA A 582 19.76 3.90 -16.58
C ALA A 582 20.81 4.71 -17.36
N PRO A 583 21.96 5.09 -16.75
CA PRO A 583 22.37 4.80 -15.37
C PRO A 583 21.45 5.35 -14.26
N PHE A 584 21.58 4.84 -13.03
CA PHE A 584 20.65 5.12 -11.92
C PHE A 584 20.82 6.52 -11.31
N ASP A 585 21.97 7.15 -11.53
CA ASP A 585 22.34 8.52 -11.15
C ASP A 585 21.97 9.56 -12.23
N VAL A 586 21.12 9.17 -13.19
CA VAL A 586 20.52 10.09 -14.16
C VAL A 586 19.62 11.09 -13.43
N SER A 587 19.95 12.37 -13.56
CA SER A 587 19.14 13.47 -13.04
C SER A 587 17.87 13.61 -13.87
N LEU A 588 16.71 13.60 -13.21
CA LEU A 588 15.39 13.60 -13.84
C LEU A 588 14.74 14.98 -13.72
N ALA A 589 14.57 15.67 -14.86
CA ALA A 589 13.81 16.90 -14.96
C ALA A 589 12.40 16.61 -15.49
N TYR A 590 11.37 17.12 -14.81
CA TYR A 590 9.96 16.94 -15.19
C TYR A 590 9.44 18.19 -15.92
N SER A 591 8.49 18.01 -16.81
CA SER A 591 7.71 19.09 -17.42
C SER A 591 6.31 18.58 -17.73
N TRP A 592 5.32 19.09 -17.00
CA TRP A 592 3.91 18.76 -17.25
C TRP A 592 3.37 19.57 -18.42
N LEU A 593 2.54 18.94 -19.24
CA LEU A 593 1.99 19.45 -20.47
C LEU A 593 0.46 19.45 -20.40
N ARG A 594 -0.18 20.55 -20.81
CA ARG A 594 -1.62 20.69 -21.04
C ARG A 594 -1.89 20.57 -22.54
N ASP A 595 -2.60 19.52 -22.93
CA ASP A 595 -2.82 19.13 -24.34
C ASP A 595 -1.53 19.14 -25.19
N GLY A 596 -0.43 18.66 -24.59
CA GLY A 596 0.90 18.62 -25.21
C GLY A 596 1.71 19.92 -25.16
N THR A 597 1.16 21.01 -24.63
CA THR A 597 1.86 22.30 -24.45
C THR A 597 2.38 22.43 -23.02
N ALA A 598 3.66 22.76 -22.81
CA ALA A 598 4.26 22.82 -21.48
C ALA A 598 3.59 23.87 -20.56
N ILE A 599 3.32 23.48 -19.32
CA ILE A 599 2.72 24.32 -18.28
C ILE A 599 3.86 25.05 -17.54
N PRO A 600 3.93 26.40 -17.56
CA PRO A 600 4.99 27.15 -16.89
C PRO A 600 5.03 26.86 -15.38
N GLY A 601 6.22 26.54 -14.87
CA GLY A 601 6.44 26.24 -13.44
C GLY A 601 6.04 24.82 -13.00
N ALA A 602 5.41 24.00 -13.84
CA ALA A 602 5.05 22.63 -13.49
C ALA A 602 6.21 21.65 -13.80
N ASN A 603 7.25 21.70 -12.96
CA ASN A 603 8.52 21.00 -13.16
C ASN A 603 8.88 19.99 -12.05
N SER A 604 7.94 19.68 -11.16
CA SER A 604 8.06 18.63 -10.14
C SER A 604 7.58 17.26 -10.68
N SER A 605 7.97 16.18 -9.99
CA SER A 605 7.36 14.85 -10.15
C SER A 605 5.87 14.84 -9.78
N LEU A 606 5.43 15.78 -8.95
CA LEU A 606 4.03 15.98 -8.56
C LEU A 606 3.40 17.16 -9.31
N TYR A 607 2.11 17.08 -9.61
CA TYR A 607 1.33 18.20 -10.16
C TYR A 607 -0.13 18.15 -9.74
N THR A 608 -0.61 19.22 -9.12
CA THR A 608 -2.04 19.39 -8.80
C THR A 608 -2.72 20.22 -9.89
N PRO A 609 -3.68 19.66 -10.67
CA PRO A 609 -4.37 20.36 -11.73
C PRO A 609 -5.19 21.55 -11.21
N THR A 610 -5.15 22.65 -11.93
CA THR A 610 -5.85 23.89 -11.58
C THR A 610 -7.17 24.03 -12.36
N ALA A 611 -7.97 25.05 -12.03
CA ALA A 611 -9.14 25.40 -12.85
C ALA A 611 -8.78 25.75 -14.32
N SER A 612 -7.51 26.06 -14.61
CA SER A 612 -7.01 26.33 -15.98
C SER A 612 -6.75 25.06 -16.79
N ASP A 613 -6.76 23.89 -16.15
CA ASP A 613 -6.52 22.58 -16.75
C ASP A 613 -7.83 21.86 -17.12
N LEU A 614 -8.97 22.39 -16.69
CA LEU A 614 -10.30 21.80 -16.86
C LEU A 614 -10.62 21.47 -18.33
N ASN A 615 -11.03 20.21 -18.58
CA ASN A 615 -11.22 19.57 -19.89
C ASN A 615 -9.97 19.30 -20.73
N ALA A 616 -8.80 19.86 -20.40
CA ALA A 616 -7.55 19.52 -21.07
C ALA A 616 -7.04 18.13 -20.64
N ARG A 617 -6.13 17.52 -21.42
CA ARG A 617 -5.41 16.31 -21.01
C ARG A 617 -4.03 16.67 -20.51
N LEU A 618 -3.61 16.03 -19.42
CA LEU A 618 -2.28 16.21 -18.87
C LEU A 618 -1.37 15.07 -19.32
N SER A 619 -0.13 15.39 -19.68
CA SER A 619 0.95 14.41 -19.83
C SER A 619 2.22 14.99 -19.22
N VAL A 620 3.17 14.13 -18.86
CA VAL A 620 4.45 14.56 -18.27
C VAL A 620 5.61 14.12 -19.16
N THR A 621 6.47 15.05 -19.52
CA THR A 621 7.78 14.76 -20.12
C THR A 621 8.81 14.67 -19.00
N VAL A 622 9.45 13.51 -18.90
CA VAL A 622 10.62 13.29 -18.06
C VAL A 622 11.86 13.33 -18.96
N THR A 623 12.85 14.12 -18.59
CA THR A 623 14.14 14.21 -19.28
C THR A 623 15.24 13.76 -18.34
N GLY A 624 15.92 12.67 -18.69
CA GLY A 624 17.08 12.17 -17.98
C GLY A 624 18.37 12.74 -18.55
N THR A 625 19.18 13.35 -17.68
CA THR A 625 20.51 13.89 -18.00
C THR A 625 21.58 13.21 -17.13
N ARG A 626 22.77 12.97 -17.69
CA ARG A 626 23.97 12.56 -16.93
C ARG A 626 25.22 13.00 -17.69
N THR A 627 26.23 13.50 -16.97
CA THR A 627 27.56 13.82 -17.53
C THR A 627 28.16 12.63 -18.29
N GLY A 628 28.56 12.86 -19.53
CA GLY A 628 29.10 11.82 -20.43
C GLY A 628 28.07 11.09 -21.30
N TYR A 629 26.77 11.27 -21.05
CA TYR A 629 25.69 10.59 -21.78
C TYR A 629 24.87 11.59 -22.59
N ALA A 630 24.45 11.17 -23.80
CA ALA A 630 23.38 11.84 -24.51
C ALA A 630 22.11 11.83 -23.64
N SER A 631 21.58 13.02 -23.35
CA SER A 631 20.35 13.21 -22.57
C SER A 631 19.14 12.74 -23.36
N VAL A 632 18.14 12.18 -22.68
CA VAL A 632 16.98 11.55 -23.34
C VAL A 632 15.68 11.93 -22.65
N SER A 633 14.70 12.38 -23.45
CA SER A 633 13.34 12.69 -23.00
C SER A 633 12.35 11.56 -23.35
N ARG A 634 11.35 11.37 -22.49
CA ARG A 634 10.20 10.50 -22.71
C ARG A 634 8.94 11.18 -22.15
N THR A 635 7.84 11.11 -22.89
CA THR A 635 6.54 11.68 -22.47
C THR A 635 5.56 10.55 -22.16
N SER A 636 4.71 10.74 -21.15
CA SER A 636 3.65 9.79 -20.81
C SER A 636 2.57 9.73 -21.89
N GLU A 637 1.78 8.65 -21.91
CA GLU A 637 0.43 8.75 -22.48
C GLU A 637 -0.35 9.84 -21.71
N PRO A 638 -1.19 10.66 -22.37
CA PRO A 638 -2.00 11.65 -21.69
C PRO A 638 -3.12 11.03 -20.84
N THR A 639 -3.50 11.74 -19.77
CA THR A 639 -4.61 11.39 -18.87
C THR A 639 -5.98 11.39 -19.56
N GLY A 640 -7.02 11.04 -18.80
CA GLY A 640 -8.37 11.55 -19.06
C GLY A 640 -8.38 13.09 -19.12
N ALA A 641 -9.42 13.67 -19.72
CA ALA A 641 -9.64 15.11 -19.64
C ALA A 641 -9.84 15.50 -18.16
N VAL A 642 -9.19 16.57 -17.69
CA VAL A 642 -9.27 16.98 -16.28
C VAL A 642 -10.71 17.33 -15.92
N SER A 643 -11.19 16.73 -14.84
CA SER A 643 -12.55 16.83 -14.35
C SER A 643 -12.69 17.86 -13.21
N SER A 644 -13.87 18.44 -13.05
CA SER A 644 -14.26 19.24 -11.87
C SER A 644 -15.28 18.47 -11.03
N GLU A 645 -14.88 17.33 -10.47
CA GLU A 645 -15.68 16.60 -9.47
C GLU A 645 -15.70 17.44 -8.18
N LEU A 646 -16.78 18.19 -7.98
CA LEU A 646 -16.91 19.19 -6.92
C LEU A 646 -17.00 18.55 -5.53
N LEU A 647 -16.47 19.25 -4.52
CA LEU A 647 -16.50 18.81 -3.11
C LEU A 647 -17.94 18.49 -2.64
N GLU A 648 -18.14 17.44 -1.84
CA GLU A 648 -19.49 17.13 -1.33
C GLU A 648 -19.90 18.08 -0.18
N LEU A 649 -21.15 18.55 -0.22
CA LEU A 649 -21.80 19.15 0.94
C LEU A 649 -22.15 18.06 1.97
N SER A 650 -22.18 18.43 3.25
CA SER A 650 -22.77 17.62 4.33
C SER A 650 -24.16 18.17 4.65
N PRO A 651 -25.25 17.52 4.19
CA PRO A 651 -26.59 18.08 4.28
C PRO A 651 -27.27 17.66 5.58
N ALA A 652 -27.99 18.59 6.20
CA ALA A 652 -28.76 18.28 7.40
C ALA A 652 -29.90 17.29 7.10
N PRO A 653 -30.29 16.45 8.08
CA PRO A 653 -31.54 15.70 8.01
C PRO A 653 -32.73 16.64 7.78
N VAL A 654 -33.66 16.24 6.92
CA VAL A 654 -34.92 16.96 6.67
C VAL A 654 -36.06 16.20 7.34
N SER A 655 -36.89 16.90 8.11
CA SER A 655 -38.09 16.39 8.76
C SER A 655 -39.33 17.14 8.26
N LEU A 656 -40.40 16.41 7.96
CA LEU A 656 -41.70 17.01 7.63
C LEU A 656 -42.52 17.21 8.92
N THR A 657 -42.98 18.44 9.14
CA THR A 657 -43.91 18.81 10.22
C THR A 657 -45.23 19.28 9.61
N GLY A 658 -46.34 19.14 10.35
CA GLY A 658 -47.69 19.46 9.88
C GLY A 658 -48.67 18.28 10.00
N ILE A 659 -49.92 18.50 9.60
CA ILE A 659 -51.00 17.49 9.65
C ILE A 659 -51.25 16.96 8.23
N LEU A 660 -51.27 15.64 8.05
CA LEU A 660 -51.57 14.99 6.77
C LEU A 660 -53.07 14.99 6.46
N ARG A 661 -53.59 16.15 6.04
CA ARG A 661 -54.99 16.38 5.67
C ARG A 661 -55.10 17.52 4.66
N VAL A 662 -56.01 17.39 3.70
CA VAL A 662 -56.37 18.44 2.73
C VAL A 662 -56.67 19.77 3.43
N GLY A 663 -56.03 20.86 2.98
CA GLY A 663 -56.14 22.21 3.53
C GLY A 663 -55.09 22.56 4.59
N GLU A 664 -54.42 21.58 5.18
CA GLU A 664 -53.34 21.80 6.16
C GLU A 664 -52.00 22.05 5.44
N VAL A 665 -51.03 22.62 6.16
CA VAL A 665 -49.68 22.90 5.65
C VAL A 665 -48.67 21.86 6.18
N LEU A 666 -47.83 21.35 5.28
CA LEU A 666 -46.59 20.67 5.64
C LEU A 666 -45.40 21.62 5.51
N THR A 667 -44.42 21.53 6.41
CA THR A 667 -43.17 22.30 6.39
C THR A 667 -41.96 21.38 6.44
N ALA A 668 -40.92 21.72 5.69
CA ALA A 668 -39.65 21.01 5.65
C ALA A 668 -38.63 21.65 6.62
N GLU A 669 -38.52 21.08 7.81
CA GLU A 669 -37.59 21.51 8.86
C GLU A 669 -36.23 20.82 8.72
N HIS A 670 -35.13 21.54 8.93
CA HIS A 670 -33.77 20.97 8.94
C HIS A 670 -32.79 21.88 9.71
N ALA A 671 -31.64 21.32 10.13
CA ALA A 671 -30.51 22.12 10.65
C ALA A 671 -29.74 22.82 9.52
N ALA A 672 -28.74 23.64 9.85
CA ALA A 672 -27.84 24.24 8.86
C ALA A 672 -27.01 23.18 8.12
N TRP A 673 -26.87 23.33 6.80
CA TRP A 673 -26.04 22.45 5.96
C TRP A 673 -24.59 22.93 5.98
N ALA A 674 -23.64 22.00 5.92
CA ALA A 674 -22.22 22.28 6.06
C ALA A 674 -21.42 21.96 4.77
N PRO A 675 -20.28 22.64 4.52
CA PRO A 675 -19.83 23.84 5.22
C PRO A 675 -20.69 25.06 4.85
N ALA A 676 -21.15 25.81 5.84
CA ALA A 676 -21.99 26.99 5.63
C ALA A 676 -21.23 28.16 4.96
N PRO A 677 -21.93 29.17 4.42
CA PRO A 677 -23.35 29.15 4.04
C PRO A 677 -23.60 28.21 2.84
N VAL A 678 -24.86 27.79 2.66
CA VAL A 678 -25.34 26.94 1.57
C VAL A 678 -26.71 27.48 1.15
N ASP A 679 -26.92 27.70 -0.14
CA ASP A 679 -28.20 28.14 -0.69
C ASP A 679 -29.15 26.94 -0.84
N LEU A 680 -30.39 27.08 -0.39
CA LEU A 680 -31.36 25.97 -0.37
C LEU A 680 -32.56 26.25 -1.29
N THR A 681 -32.96 25.22 -2.03
CA THR A 681 -34.12 25.23 -2.92
C THR A 681 -35.02 24.04 -2.63
N TYR A 682 -36.33 24.19 -2.80
CA TYR A 682 -37.32 23.17 -2.50
C TYR A 682 -38.09 22.76 -3.75
N ALA A 683 -38.52 21.50 -3.81
CA ALA A 683 -39.51 21.01 -4.76
C ALA A 683 -40.37 19.94 -4.08
N TRP A 684 -41.68 20.05 -4.19
CA TRP A 684 -42.62 19.08 -3.64
C TRP A 684 -43.18 18.15 -4.72
N PHE A 685 -43.50 16.91 -4.33
CA PHE A 685 -43.92 15.83 -5.22
C PHE A 685 -45.10 15.08 -4.62
N SER A 686 -46.03 14.68 -5.48
CA SER A 686 -47.08 13.71 -5.16
C SER A 686 -46.67 12.36 -5.72
N ASN A 687 -46.45 11.38 -4.83
CA ASN A 687 -45.80 10.10 -5.07
C ASN A 687 -44.41 10.23 -5.75
N SER A 688 -44.37 10.34 -7.07
CA SER A 688 -43.15 10.51 -7.88
C SER A 688 -43.24 11.65 -8.90
N GLU A 689 -44.38 12.34 -9.00
CA GLU A 689 -44.61 13.43 -9.95
C GLU A 689 -44.43 14.78 -9.24
N GLN A 690 -43.72 15.72 -9.88
CA GLN A 690 -43.41 17.01 -9.27
C GLN A 690 -44.63 17.93 -9.33
N ILE A 691 -45.01 18.51 -8.19
CA ILE A 691 -46.13 19.45 -8.08
C ILE A 691 -45.68 20.81 -8.64
N PRO A 692 -46.23 21.29 -9.78
CA PRO A 692 -45.72 22.49 -10.43
C PRO A 692 -45.89 23.74 -9.55
N GLY A 693 -44.83 24.56 -9.44
CA GLY A 693 -44.82 25.78 -8.63
C GLY A 693 -44.68 25.58 -7.12
N ALA A 694 -44.74 24.34 -6.61
CA ALA A 694 -44.52 24.07 -5.19
C ALA A 694 -43.01 24.05 -4.87
N THR A 695 -42.43 25.24 -4.68
CA THR A 695 -40.97 25.45 -4.50
C THR A 695 -40.58 26.19 -3.20
N GLY A 696 -41.51 26.37 -2.27
CA GLY A 696 -41.25 26.93 -0.93
C GLY A 696 -40.86 25.88 0.10
N GLN A 697 -40.37 26.32 1.27
CA GLN A 697 -40.08 25.44 2.41
C GLN A 697 -41.34 24.77 3.00
N SER A 698 -42.53 25.28 2.68
CA SER A 698 -43.82 24.72 3.07
C SER A 698 -44.73 24.50 1.86
N TYR A 699 -45.67 23.58 1.98
CA TYR A 699 -46.67 23.22 0.97
C TYR A 699 -48.03 22.96 1.59
N THR A 700 -49.08 23.55 1.02
CA THR A 700 -50.48 23.34 1.46
C THR A 700 -51.08 22.15 0.72
N LEU A 701 -51.58 21.17 1.47
CA LEU A 701 -52.14 19.93 0.93
C LEU A 701 -53.48 20.17 0.21
N THR A 702 -53.66 19.55 -0.95
CA THR A 702 -54.82 19.73 -1.83
C THR A 702 -55.64 18.44 -1.98
N THR A 703 -56.80 18.52 -2.63
CA THR A 703 -57.60 17.33 -2.96
C THR A 703 -56.93 16.39 -3.97
N ALA A 704 -55.92 16.85 -4.72
CA ALA A 704 -55.17 15.99 -5.64
C ALA A 704 -54.22 15.03 -4.89
N ASP A 705 -53.95 15.31 -3.61
CA ASP A 705 -52.94 14.60 -2.83
C ASP A 705 -53.53 13.46 -1.96
N ILE A 706 -54.85 13.27 -1.97
CA ILE A 706 -55.56 12.20 -1.25
C ILE A 706 -55.06 10.83 -1.70
N ASP A 707 -54.83 9.91 -0.75
CA ASP A 707 -54.23 8.59 -0.95
C ASP A 707 -52.79 8.59 -1.52
N THR A 708 -52.20 9.77 -1.76
CA THR A 708 -50.81 9.92 -2.22
C THR A 708 -49.84 10.11 -1.05
N TRP A 709 -48.57 9.79 -1.29
CA TRP A 709 -47.47 10.21 -0.44
C TRP A 709 -46.97 11.57 -0.88
N ILE A 710 -46.81 12.51 0.04
CA ILE A 710 -46.16 13.80 -0.25
C ILE A 710 -44.70 13.75 0.13
N LEU A 711 -43.84 14.10 -0.83
CA LEU A 711 -42.39 14.12 -0.68
C LEU A 711 -41.89 15.55 -0.89
N VAL A 712 -40.94 15.97 -0.06
CA VAL A 712 -40.15 17.18 -0.30
C VAL A 712 -38.73 16.81 -0.73
N LYS A 713 -38.18 17.55 -1.69
CA LYS A 713 -36.78 17.53 -2.08
C LYS A 713 -36.16 18.90 -1.75
N VAL A 714 -35.33 18.95 -0.72
CA VAL A 714 -34.48 20.09 -0.39
C VAL A 714 -33.15 19.89 -1.12
N THR A 715 -32.77 20.82 -1.99
CA THR A 715 -31.50 20.77 -2.75
C THR A 715 -30.61 21.93 -2.31
N GLY A 716 -29.42 21.60 -1.83
CA GLY A 716 -28.41 22.56 -1.40
C GLY A 716 -27.37 22.80 -2.49
N VAL A 717 -27.04 24.07 -2.68
CA VAL A 717 -26.11 24.57 -3.70
C VAL A 717 -25.07 25.44 -3.00
N LYS A 718 -23.80 25.30 -3.39
CA LYS A 718 -22.70 26.18 -2.97
C LYS A 718 -21.63 26.22 -4.06
N PRO A 719 -21.09 27.38 -4.45
CA PRO A 719 -19.97 27.45 -5.39
C PRO A 719 -18.78 26.60 -4.92
N GLY A 720 -18.22 25.79 -5.82
CA GLY A 720 -17.15 24.82 -5.53
C GLY A 720 -17.62 23.47 -4.97
N TYR A 721 -18.91 23.27 -4.71
CA TYR A 721 -19.45 22.03 -4.14
C TYR A 721 -20.51 21.37 -5.02
N ARG A 722 -20.56 20.04 -5.00
CA ARG A 722 -21.55 19.21 -5.70
C ARG A 722 -22.93 19.54 -5.13
N SER A 723 -23.85 19.95 -6.00
CA SER A 723 -25.24 20.21 -5.58
C SER A 723 -25.91 18.89 -5.23
N ILE A 724 -26.27 18.72 -3.96
CA ILE A 724 -26.89 17.50 -3.43
C ILE A 724 -28.27 17.80 -2.86
N TRP A 725 -29.07 16.76 -2.69
CA TRP A 725 -30.38 16.88 -2.08
C TRP A 725 -30.58 15.93 -0.91
N ARG A 726 -31.50 16.30 -0.03
CA ARG A 726 -32.13 15.45 0.97
C ARG A 726 -33.63 15.65 0.88
N GLY A 727 -34.37 14.58 1.14
CA GLY A 727 -35.82 14.60 1.09
C GLY A 727 -36.40 13.72 2.17
N ASN A 728 -37.68 13.94 2.44
CA ASN A 728 -38.46 13.14 3.37
C ASN A 728 -39.89 13.01 2.81
N SER A 729 -40.62 11.99 3.27
CA SER A 729 -41.91 11.58 2.75
C SER A 729 -42.92 11.39 3.87
N ALA A 730 -44.12 11.95 3.71
CA ALA A 730 -45.21 11.83 4.67
C ALA A 730 -46.50 11.43 3.94
N GLY A 731 -47.13 10.34 4.38
CA GLY A 731 -48.32 9.79 3.74
C GLY A 731 -48.60 8.33 4.09
N PRO A 732 -49.55 7.68 3.39
CA PRO A 732 -50.47 8.31 2.45
C PRO A 732 -51.41 9.30 3.16
N ILE A 733 -51.86 10.35 2.47
CA ILE A 733 -52.85 11.28 3.04
C ILE A 733 -54.20 10.58 3.15
N LEU A 734 -54.72 10.49 4.38
CA LEU A 734 -55.99 9.83 4.64
C LEU A 734 -57.16 10.59 3.98
N PRO A 735 -58.06 9.91 3.27
CA PRO A 735 -59.28 10.54 2.78
C PRO A 735 -60.15 10.98 3.96
N ILE A 736 -60.69 12.19 3.86
CA ILE A 736 -61.80 12.62 4.72
C ILE A 736 -62.99 11.71 4.40
N PRO A 737 -63.74 11.17 5.38
CA PRO A 737 -65.03 10.55 5.10
C PRO A 737 -65.94 11.62 4.47
N LEU A 738 -66.15 11.52 3.15
CA LEU A 738 -66.75 12.59 2.35
C LEU A 738 -68.12 12.99 2.91
N LEU A 739 -68.22 14.26 3.28
CA LEU A 739 -69.49 14.83 3.71
C LEU A 739 -70.49 14.72 2.55
N GLN A 740 -71.72 14.33 2.87
CA GLN A 740 -72.77 14.17 1.88
C GLN A 740 -73.28 15.56 1.48
N ILE A 741 -73.40 15.79 0.18
CA ILE A 741 -74.21 16.88 -0.35
C ILE A 741 -75.67 16.47 -0.14
N THR A 742 -76.53 17.39 0.31
CA THR A 742 -77.98 17.20 0.26
C THR A 742 -78.48 17.87 -1.03
N PRO A 743 -78.75 17.12 -2.11
CA PRO A 743 -79.11 17.70 -3.38
C PRO A 743 -80.58 18.14 -3.38
N ALA A 744 -80.89 19.25 -4.06
CA ALA A 744 -82.28 19.58 -4.38
C ALA A 744 -82.74 18.79 -5.60
N THR A 745 -84.05 18.52 -5.70
CA THR A 745 -84.65 18.06 -6.96
C THR A 745 -84.90 19.28 -7.86
N PRO A 746 -84.24 19.40 -9.02
CA PRO A 746 -84.44 20.55 -9.90
C PRO A 746 -85.83 20.50 -10.56
N SER A 747 -86.34 21.66 -10.96
CA SER A 747 -87.62 21.81 -11.64
C SER A 747 -87.50 22.61 -12.93
N ILE A 748 -88.45 22.43 -13.84
CA ILE A 748 -88.52 23.11 -15.14
C ILE A 748 -89.79 23.94 -15.19
N THR A 749 -89.67 25.19 -15.66
CA THR A 749 -90.81 26.05 -16.03
C THR A 749 -90.72 26.45 -17.50
N GLY A 750 -91.85 26.86 -18.09
CA GLY A 750 -91.98 27.16 -19.52
C GLY A 750 -93.09 26.34 -20.19
N THR A 751 -93.42 26.67 -21.44
CA THR A 751 -94.45 25.97 -22.23
C THR A 751 -93.83 24.88 -23.10
N THR A 752 -94.48 23.71 -23.19
CA THR A 752 -93.98 22.58 -23.99
C THR A 752 -94.40 22.66 -25.45
N THR A 753 -93.96 23.72 -26.12
CA THR A 753 -94.20 23.96 -27.56
C THR A 753 -92.88 24.28 -28.24
N GLU A 754 -92.67 23.75 -29.44
CA GLU A 754 -91.52 24.07 -30.29
C GLU A 754 -91.30 25.60 -30.44
N GLY A 755 -90.05 26.04 -30.25
CA GLY A 755 -89.65 27.45 -30.22
C GLY A 755 -89.83 28.16 -28.88
N ALA A 756 -90.50 27.55 -27.90
CA ALA A 756 -90.60 28.10 -26.54
C ALA A 756 -89.33 27.81 -25.71
N VAL A 757 -89.10 28.62 -24.68
CA VAL A 757 -87.94 28.48 -23.79
C VAL A 757 -88.37 27.79 -22.49
N LEU A 758 -87.71 26.69 -22.16
CA LEU A 758 -87.74 26.07 -20.85
C LEU A 758 -86.66 26.70 -19.95
N THR A 759 -86.95 26.88 -18.67
CA THR A 759 -86.03 27.42 -17.67
C THR A 759 -85.86 26.42 -16.54
N ALA A 760 -84.61 26.11 -16.20
CA ALA A 760 -84.25 25.22 -15.09
C ALA A 760 -84.09 26.01 -13.79
N ASN A 761 -84.82 25.60 -12.74
CA ASN A 761 -84.54 25.99 -11.37
C ASN A 761 -83.81 24.84 -10.67
N ARG A 762 -82.57 25.10 -10.22
CA ARG A 762 -81.67 24.10 -9.63
C ARG A 762 -82.05 23.69 -8.21
N GLY A 763 -82.91 24.47 -7.54
CA GLY A 763 -83.22 24.33 -6.11
C GLY A 763 -82.07 24.77 -5.19
N GLN A 764 -82.29 24.71 -3.88
CA GLN A 764 -81.27 25.00 -2.87
C GLN A 764 -80.56 23.72 -2.42
N TRP A 765 -79.30 23.58 -2.78
CA TRP A 765 -78.44 22.47 -2.36
C TRP A 765 -77.74 22.83 -1.05
N LEU A 766 -77.47 21.83 -0.20
CA LEU A 766 -76.73 22.02 1.05
C LEU A 766 -75.40 21.24 1.06
N PRO A 767 -74.30 21.86 1.55
CA PRO A 767 -74.18 23.25 1.96
C PRO A 767 -74.33 24.24 0.79
N THR A 768 -74.69 25.49 1.08
CA THR A 768 -74.99 26.51 0.06
C THR A 768 -73.77 26.96 -0.78
N SER A 769 -72.58 26.50 -0.43
CA SER A 769 -71.31 26.72 -1.14
C SER A 769 -71.04 25.70 -2.27
N VAL A 770 -71.92 24.72 -2.49
CA VAL A 770 -71.78 23.73 -3.57
C VAL A 770 -71.85 24.39 -4.95
N ASN A 771 -70.87 24.09 -5.80
CA ASN A 771 -70.88 24.52 -7.20
C ASN A 771 -71.86 23.66 -7.99
N LEU A 772 -72.73 24.28 -8.79
CA LEU A 772 -73.79 23.60 -9.54
C LEU A 772 -73.57 23.72 -11.04
N THR A 773 -73.32 22.60 -11.72
CA THR A 773 -73.40 22.48 -13.18
C THR A 773 -74.73 21.83 -13.58
N GLN A 774 -75.13 21.95 -14.85
CA GLN A 774 -76.33 21.30 -15.36
C GLN A 774 -76.19 20.90 -16.83
N HIS A 775 -76.98 19.92 -17.27
CA HIS A 775 -77.19 19.63 -18.68
C HIS A 775 -78.65 19.22 -18.94
N TRP A 776 -79.16 19.55 -20.14
CA TRP A 776 -80.51 19.21 -20.55
C TRP A 776 -80.57 17.83 -21.21
N LEU A 777 -81.62 17.09 -20.90
CA LEU A 777 -81.86 15.70 -21.30
C LEU A 777 -83.11 15.60 -22.17
N ARG A 778 -83.01 14.93 -23.31
CA ARG A 778 -84.09 14.61 -24.25
C ARG A 778 -84.43 13.12 -24.12
N ASN A 779 -85.62 12.79 -23.62
CA ASN A 779 -86.02 11.43 -23.24
C ASN A 779 -85.02 10.71 -22.28
N GLY A 780 -84.23 11.45 -21.51
CA GLY A 780 -83.20 10.90 -20.62
C GLY A 780 -81.80 10.74 -21.24
N THR A 781 -81.60 11.14 -22.50
CA THR A 781 -80.27 11.22 -23.14
C THR A 781 -79.81 12.67 -23.21
N GLU A 782 -78.52 12.95 -22.96
CA GLU A 782 -77.97 14.30 -22.98
C GLU A 782 -78.10 14.99 -24.35
N VAL A 783 -78.48 16.27 -24.33
CA VAL A 783 -78.41 17.17 -25.49
C VAL A 783 -77.06 17.89 -25.44
N ALA A 784 -76.10 17.42 -26.24
CA ALA A 784 -74.72 17.90 -26.22
C ALA A 784 -74.63 19.45 -26.30
N GLY A 785 -73.88 20.04 -25.35
CA GLY A 785 -73.69 21.50 -25.25
C GLY A 785 -74.83 22.27 -24.59
N ALA A 786 -75.98 21.65 -24.27
CA ALA A 786 -77.09 22.31 -23.62
C ALA A 786 -76.88 22.40 -22.09
N THR A 787 -76.05 23.35 -21.64
CA THR A 787 -75.71 23.56 -20.21
C THR A 787 -76.25 24.87 -19.61
N SER A 788 -76.83 25.74 -20.43
CA SER A 788 -77.44 27.01 -20.00
C SER A 788 -78.62 26.78 -19.03
N THR A 789 -78.90 27.76 -18.16
CA THR A 789 -80.09 27.78 -17.30
C THR A 789 -81.40 27.77 -18.09
N THR A 790 -81.36 28.13 -19.37
CA THR A 790 -82.49 28.09 -20.31
C THR A 790 -82.22 27.14 -21.48
N TYR A 791 -83.26 26.51 -22.00
CA TYR A 791 -83.22 25.64 -23.18
C TYR A 791 -84.38 25.96 -24.13
N THR A 792 -84.05 26.45 -25.33
CA THR A 792 -85.04 26.71 -26.38
C THR A 792 -85.41 25.39 -27.07
N LEU A 793 -86.70 25.06 -27.05
CA LEU A 793 -87.23 23.84 -27.66
C LEU A 793 -87.08 23.88 -29.18
N THR A 794 -86.46 22.85 -29.74
CA THR A 794 -86.20 22.70 -31.18
C THR A 794 -87.15 21.69 -31.83
N ALA A 795 -87.18 21.64 -33.16
CA ALA A 795 -87.86 20.58 -33.92
C ALA A 795 -87.45 19.15 -33.48
N ALA A 796 -86.21 18.97 -33.01
CA ALA A 796 -85.71 17.69 -32.50
C ALA A 796 -86.29 17.29 -31.12
N ASP A 797 -86.94 18.21 -30.41
CA ASP A 797 -87.57 17.98 -29.11
C ASP A 797 -89.05 17.62 -29.21
N VAL A 798 -89.68 17.93 -30.35
CA VAL A 798 -91.08 17.59 -30.66
C VAL A 798 -91.33 16.08 -30.48
N GLY A 799 -92.46 15.73 -29.87
CA GLY A 799 -92.85 14.35 -29.59
C GLY A 799 -92.04 13.67 -28.47
N ARG A 800 -91.12 14.39 -27.81
CA ARG A 800 -90.27 13.89 -26.74
C ARG A 800 -90.56 14.63 -25.43
N ARG A 801 -89.94 14.20 -24.33
CA ARG A 801 -89.97 14.89 -23.04
C ARG A 801 -88.59 15.41 -22.70
N ILE A 802 -88.54 16.55 -22.04
CA ILE A 802 -87.30 17.18 -21.57
C ILE A 802 -87.18 17.03 -20.06
N SER A 803 -85.98 16.78 -19.56
CA SER A 803 -85.60 16.92 -18.15
C SER A 803 -84.27 17.66 -18.06
N VAL A 804 -83.90 18.12 -16.87
CA VAL A 804 -82.59 18.72 -16.61
C VAL A 804 -81.91 17.96 -15.48
N ALA A 805 -80.65 17.56 -15.68
CA ALA A 805 -79.81 17.04 -14.62
C ALA A 805 -78.96 18.18 -14.07
N VAL A 806 -78.84 18.24 -12.75
CA VAL A 806 -77.99 19.19 -12.02
C VAL A 806 -77.00 18.39 -11.19
N THR A 807 -75.72 18.71 -11.32
CA THR A 807 -74.62 18.05 -10.60
C THR A 807 -73.98 19.04 -9.65
N GLY A 808 -73.86 18.66 -8.37
CA GLY A 808 -73.22 19.44 -7.33
C GLY A 808 -71.81 18.95 -7.02
N SER A 809 -70.85 19.87 -6.93
CA SER A 809 -69.48 19.58 -6.49
C SER A 809 -68.97 20.59 -5.47
N LEU A 810 -68.31 20.09 -4.42
CA LEU A 810 -67.63 20.89 -3.42
C LEU A 810 -66.41 20.12 -2.89
N VAL A 811 -65.32 20.84 -2.66
CA VAL A 811 -64.08 20.30 -2.08
C VAL A 811 -64.39 19.67 -0.70
N GLY A 812 -64.05 18.39 -0.54
CA GLY A 812 -64.32 17.61 0.67
C GLY A 812 -65.69 16.90 0.74
N TYR A 813 -66.51 17.00 -0.31
CA TYR A 813 -67.84 16.40 -0.39
C TYR A 813 -67.95 15.42 -1.56
N ALA A 814 -68.86 14.44 -1.45
CA ALA A 814 -69.19 13.55 -2.56
C ALA A 814 -70.02 14.28 -3.63
N THR A 815 -69.73 14.06 -4.92
CA THR A 815 -70.47 14.71 -6.02
C THR A 815 -71.82 14.04 -6.24
N GLU A 816 -72.90 14.80 -6.08
CA GLU A 816 -74.27 14.32 -6.24
C GLU A 816 -74.93 14.83 -7.53
N THR A 817 -75.84 14.06 -8.13
CA THR A 817 -76.55 14.44 -9.35
C THR A 817 -78.03 14.08 -9.28
N THR A 818 -78.90 15.08 -9.41
CA THR A 818 -80.36 14.90 -9.44
C THR A 818 -80.94 15.34 -10.78
N THR A 819 -81.93 14.59 -11.26
CA THR A 819 -82.66 14.88 -12.50
C THR A 819 -84.07 15.37 -12.19
N SER A 820 -84.53 16.38 -12.91
CA SER A 820 -85.89 16.92 -12.77
C SER A 820 -86.94 15.88 -13.15
N ARG A 821 -88.19 16.10 -12.74
CA ARG A 821 -89.31 15.46 -13.44
C ARG A 821 -89.27 15.85 -14.93
N GLN A 822 -89.61 14.90 -15.79
CA GLN A 822 -89.76 15.14 -17.22
C GLN A 822 -90.98 16.02 -17.50
N THR A 823 -90.89 16.89 -18.50
CA THR A 823 -91.99 17.73 -18.97
C THR A 823 -93.16 16.91 -19.54
N SER A 824 -94.29 17.58 -19.81
CA SER A 824 -95.23 17.12 -20.86
C SER A 824 -94.51 16.93 -22.19
N VAL A 825 -95.10 16.12 -23.08
CA VAL A 825 -94.55 15.89 -24.43
C VAL A 825 -94.54 17.22 -25.19
N ILE A 826 -93.43 17.55 -25.86
CA ILE A 826 -93.31 18.81 -26.60
C ILE A 826 -94.19 18.75 -27.85
N SER A 827 -95.12 19.70 -27.95
CA SER A 827 -95.99 19.90 -29.10
C SER A 827 -95.24 20.58 -30.25
N ALA A 828 -95.48 20.11 -31.47
CA ALA A 828 -95.00 20.76 -32.69
C ALA A 828 -95.59 22.17 -32.82
N LYS A 829 -94.84 23.09 -33.45
CA LYS A 829 -95.42 24.31 -33.99
C LYS A 829 -96.16 23.94 -35.28
N ALA A 830 -97.45 24.23 -35.37
CA ALA A 830 -98.33 23.62 -36.36
C ALA A 830 -97.93 23.94 -37.82
N VAL A 831 -97.49 22.91 -38.56
CA VAL A 831 -97.24 22.93 -40.02
C VAL A 831 -97.68 21.58 -40.61
N THR A 832 -98.17 21.60 -41.86
CA THR A 832 -98.84 20.51 -42.60
C THR A 832 -97.86 19.42 -43.10
N PRO A 833 -98.23 18.12 -43.21
CA PRO A 833 -97.26 17.00 -43.26
C PRO A 833 -96.95 16.40 -44.65
N THR A 834 -95.86 15.62 -44.74
CA THR A 834 -95.51 14.64 -45.82
C THR A 834 -94.50 13.59 -45.25
N PRO A 835 -94.44 12.29 -45.68
CA PRO A 835 -93.95 11.19 -44.82
C PRO A 835 -92.61 10.48 -45.16
N THR A 836 -91.94 9.94 -44.11
CA THR A 836 -91.40 8.55 -43.86
C THR A 836 -90.96 7.67 -45.05
N PRO A 837 -89.78 6.97 -45.08
CA PRO A 837 -89.14 6.09 -44.03
C PRO A 837 -87.61 6.33 -43.77
N THR A 838 -86.82 5.75 -42.83
CA THR A 838 -86.82 4.53 -41.94
C THR A 838 -86.09 3.28 -42.54
N PRO A 839 -85.19 2.52 -41.85
CA PRO A 839 -84.16 2.82 -40.79
C PRO A 839 -82.79 2.01 -40.86
N THR A 840 -81.76 2.35 -40.04
CA THR A 840 -80.86 1.48 -39.15
C THR A 840 -80.11 0.21 -39.71
N PRO A 841 -79.00 -0.41 -39.14
CA PRO A 841 -78.07 -0.14 -37.99
C PRO A 841 -76.52 -0.22 -38.27
N THR A 842 -75.72 -0.11 -37.20
CA THR A 842 -74.34 -0.65 -36.88
C THR A 842 -74.28 -2.22 -36.84
N PRO A 843 -73.28 -3.00 -36.29
CA PRO A 843 -71.94 -2.71 -35.65
C PRO A 843 -70.71 -3.66 -35.92
N THR A 844 -69.48 -3.13 -35.72
CA THR A 844 -68.25 -3.74 -35.08
C THR A 844 -67.54 -5.02 -35.70
N PRO A 845 -66.64 -5.85 -35.04
CA PRO A 845 -65.27 -6.12 -35.57
C PRO A 845 -64.84 -7.63 -35.70
N THR A 846 -63.55 -7.90 -35.98
CA THR A 846 -62.92 -9.25 -35.87
C THR A 846 -61.46 -9.20 -35.37
N THR A 847 -61.04 -10.22 -34.60
CA THR A 847 -59.65 -10.48 -34.12
C THR A 847 -59.14 -11.85 -34.61
N THR A 848 -57.82 -12.10 -34.68
CA THR A 848 -57.21 -13.43 -34.96
C THR A 848 -55.75 -13.51 -34.45
N PRO A 849 -55.17 -14.68 -34.06
CA PRO A 849 -53.98 -14.75 -33.19
C PRO A 849 -52.75 -15.56 -33.74
N THR A 850 -51.81 -15.83 -32.82
CA THR A 850 -50.47 -16.50 -32.85
C THR A 850 -50.38 -17.91 -33.47
N PRO A 851 -49.17 -18.43 -33.84
CA PRO A 851 -48.45 -19.37 -32.94
C PRO A 851 -46.89 -19.56 -33.04
N LYS A 852 -46.27 -19.81 -31.86
CA LYS A 852 -45.20 -20.78 -31.41
C LYS A 852 -43.91 -21.14 -32.26
N PRO A 853 -42.70 -21.37 -31.65
CA PRO A 853 -41.38 -21.53 -32.33
C PRO A 853 -40.66 -22.92 -32.22
N THR A 854 -39.41 -23.01 -32.73
CA THR A 854 -38.51 -24.22 -32.80
C THR A 854 -36.99 -23.85 -32.58
N PRO A 855 -36.10 -24.74 -32.05
CA PRO A 855 -34.66 -24.45 -31.73
C PRO A 855 -33.60 -25.21 -32.58
N THR A 856 -32.28 -25.08 -32.24
CA THR A 856 -31.02 -25.82 -32.71
C THR A 856 -30.02 -24.92 -33.50
N PRO A 857 -28.66 -25.11 -33.56
CA PRO A 857 -27.67 -25.97 -32.85
C PRO A 857 -26.50 -25.21 -32.13
N THR A 858 -25.48 -25.95 -31.65
CA THR A 858 -24.21 -25.48 -31.02
C THR A 858 -23.02 -25.45 -32.02
N PRO A 859 -22.07 -24.48 -31.94
CA PRO A 859 -20.87 -24.43 -32.80
C PRO A 859 -19.54 -24.86 -32.14
N THR A 860 -18.58 -25.26 -32.98
CA THR A 860 -17.14 -25.47 -32.67
C THR A 860 -16.37 -24.14 -32.79
N PRO A 861 -15.34 -23.85 -31.98
CA PRO A 861 -14.59 -22.58 -32.08
C PRO A 861 -13.76 -22.46 -33.37
N PRO A 862 -13.89 -21.38 -34.15
CA PRO A 862 -13.10 -21.13 -35.36
C PRO A 862 -11.92 -20.17 -35.13
N VAL A 863 -11.03 -20.08 -36.12
CA VAL A 863 -10.11 -18.96 -36.28
C VAL A 863 -10.92 -17.67 -36.43
N GLY A 864 -10.60 -16.62 -35.66
CA GLY A 864 -11.38 -15.37 -35.60
C GLY A 864 -12.20 -15.19 -34.31
N TRP A 865 -11.77 -15.77 -33.18
CA TRP A 865 -12.38 -15.56 -31.87
C TRP A 865 -12.53 -14.07 -31.52
N LYS A 866 -13.75 -13.66 -31.16
CA LYS A 866 -14.09 -12.34 -30.62
C LYS A 866 -15.13 -12.49 -29.50
N PRO A 867 -14.82 -12.14 -28.25
CA PRO A 867 -15.74 -12.30 -27.13
C PRO A 867 -16.82 -11.20 -27.09
N SER A 868 -17.91 -11.46 -26.37
CA SER A 868 -18.76 -10.38 -25.86
C SER A 868 -18.05 -9.66 -24.72
N VAL A 869 -18.16 -8.33 -24.63
CA VAL A 869 -17.50 -7.53 -23.58
C VAL A 869 -18.54 -6.77 -22.78
N ASP A 870 -18.52 -6.91 -21.45
CA ASP A 870 -19.34 -6.14 -20.51
C ASP A 870 -18.48 -5.51 -19.39
N ARG A 871 -19.04 -4.57 -18.64
CA ARG A 871 -18.36 -3.84 -17.54
C ARG A 871 -19.20 -3.88 -16.27
N ILE A 872 -18.55 -4.00 -15.11
CA ILE A 872 -19.14 -3.84 -13.78
C ILE A 872 -18.36 -2.76 -13.05
N SER A 873 -19.01 -1.63 -12.78
CA SER A 873 -18.43 -0.45 -12.14
C SER A 873 -19.49 0.39 -11.44
N GLY A 874 -19.11 1.12 -10.40
CA GLY A 874 -19.86 2.23 -9.83
C GLY A 874 -19.18 3.57 -10.09
N SER A 875 -19.65 4.62 -9.41
CA SER A 875 -18.99 5.93 -9.31
C SER A 875 -17.65 5.87 -8.57
N ASP A 876 -17.51 4.91 -7.67
CA ASP A 876 -16.43 4.79 -6.69
C ASP A 876 -16.24 3.31 -6.32
N ARG A 877 -15.15 2.99 -5.60
CA ARG A 877 -14.80 1.62 -5.19
C ARG A 877 -15.88 0.91 -4.35
N TYR A 878 -16.65 1.64 -3.54
CA TYR A 878 -17.72 1.09 -2.73
C TYR A 878 -18.92 0.74 -3.62
N SER A 879 -19.31 1.66 -4.50
CA SER A 879 -20.34 1.46 -5.52
C SER A 879 -19.97 0.36 -6.52
N THR A 880 -18.70 0.21 -6.89
CA THR A 880 -18.21 -0.93 -7.69
C THR A 880 -18.38 -2.25 -6.91
N SER A 881 -18.00 -2.32 -5.62
CA SER A 881 -18.22 -3.53 -4.81
C SER A 881 -19.72 -3.91 -4.72
N VAL A 882 -20.61 -2.91 -4.64
CA VAL A 882 -22.07 -3.09 -4.69
C VAL A 882 -22.56 -3.59 -6.06
N ALA A 883 -22.00 -3.08 -7.16
CA ALA A 883 -22.31 -3.55 -8.51
C ALA A 883 -21.85 -5.01 -8.74
N ILE A 884 -20.66 -5.35 -8.26
CA ILE A 884 -20.11 -6.72 -8.24
C ILE A 884 -21.01 -7.66 -7.43
N SER A 885 -21.45 -7.24 -6.24
CA SER A 885 -22.40 -8.00 -5.43
C SER A 885 -23.74 -8.23 -6.14
N LYS A 886 -24.30 -7.21 -6.80
CA LYS A 886 -25.54 -7.33 -7.59
C LYS A 886 -25.40 -8.29 -8.78
N ALA A 887 -24.22 -8.33 -9.42
CA ALA A 887 -23.91 -9.30 -10.48
C ALA A 887 -23.67 -10.73 -9.94
N GLY A 888 -23.21 -10.86 -8.69
CA GLY A 888 -23.02 -12.15 -8.02
C GLY A 888 -24.30 -12.78 -7.46
N PHE A 889 -25.15 -11.95 -6.84
CA PHE A 889 -26.21 -12.34 -5.90
C PHE A 889 -27.54 -11.64 -6.22
N THR A 890 -28.52 -12.38 -6.74
CA THR A 890 -29.77 -11.79 -7.26
C THR A 890 -30.70 -11.24 -6.18
N ARG A 891 -30.77 -11.87 -4.98
CA ARG A 891 -31.70 -11.44 -3.92
C ARG A 891 -31.24 -11.63 -2.47
N THR A 892 -30.34 -12.57 -2.19
CA THR A 892 -29.80 -12.81 -0.84
C THR A 892 -28.36 -13.33 -0.90
N ALA A 893 -27.64 -13.26 0.23
CA ALA A 893 -26.41 -14.00 0.47
C ALA A 893 -26.41 -14.60 1.90
N PRO A 894 -25.78 -15.77 2.14
CA PRO A 894 -25.67 -16.36 3.48
C PRO A 894 -24.79 -15.53 4.41
N VAL A 895 -23.68 -15.01 3.89
CA VAL A 895 -22.71 -14.15 4.56
C VAL A 895 -22.43 -12.90 3.72
N VAL A 896 -21.97 -11.83 4.36
CA VAL A 896 -21.26 -10.73 3.69
C VAL A 896 -19.91 -10.53 4.37
N TYR A 897 -18.83 -10.47 3.59
CA TYR A 897 -17.53 -10.02 4.08
C TYR A 897 -17.41 -8.50 3.90
N ILE A 898 -16.90 -7.81 4.92
CA ILE A 898 -16.62 -6.38 4.92
C ILE A 898 -15.13 -6.20 5.15
N ALA A 899 -14.47 -5.53 4.21
CA ALA A 899 -13.10 -5.05 4.37
C ALA A 899 -13.06 -3.53 4.12
N THR A 900 -12.02 -2.84 4.58
CA THR A 900 -11.85 -1.43 4.17
C THR A 900 -11.49 -1.35 2.69
N GLY A 901 -12.00 -0.31 2.01
CA GLY A 901 -11.62 0.04 0.65
C GLY A 901 -10.45 1.03 0.59
N THR A 902 -9.96 1.55 1.73
CA THR A 902 -8.85 2.53 1.78
C THR A 902 -7.48 1.87 1.89
N ASN A 903 -7.40 0.66 2.45
CA ASN A 903 -6.16 -0.12 2.58
C ASN A 903 -6.43 -1.62 2.28
N TYR A 904 -5.38 -2.39 1.99
CA TYR A 904 -5.50 -3.78 1.49
C TYR A 904 -5.06 -4.94 2.41
N PRO A 905 -4.15 -4.81 3.40
CA PRO A 905 -3.36 -5.95 3.88
C PRO A 905 -4.20 -7.03 4.57
N ASP A 906 -5.16 -6.63 5.42
CA ASP A 906 -6.08 -7.55 6.10
C ASP A 906 -7.02 -8.28 5.11
N ALA A 907 -7.25 -7.71 3.93
CA ALA A 907 -8.35 -8.07 3.04
C ALA A 907 -7.98 -9.10 1.96
N LEU A 908 -6.70 -9.31 1.67
CA LEU A 908 -6.26 -10.18 0.56
C LEU A 908 -6.68 -11.65 0.75
N GLY A 909 -6.77 -12.14 1.99
CA GLY A 909 -7.32 -13.47 2.30
C GLY A 909 -8.86 -13.56 2.27
N ALA A 910 -9.57 -12.43 2.22
CA ALA A 910 -11.01 -12.38 2.43
C ALA A 910 -11.84 -12.71 1.16
N ALA A 911 -11.31 -12.49 -0.05
CA ALA A 911 -11.99 -12.84 -1.30
C ALA A 911 -12.21 -14.37 -1.50
N PRO A 912 -11.21 -15.26 -1.31
CA PRO A 912 -11.44 -16.71 -1.37
C PRO A 912 -12.28 -17.20 -0.17
N ALA A 913 -12.18 -16.57 1.01
CA ALA A 913 -13.02 -16.88 2.17
C ALA A 913 -14.51 -16.55 1.92
N ALA A 914 -14.81 -15.37 1.37
CA ALA A 914 -16.15 -14.98 0.96
C ALA A 914 -16.71 -15.93 -0.11
N THR A 915 -15.88 -16.34 -1.08
CA THR A 915 -16.24 -17.36 -2.09
C THR A 915 -16.58 -18.71 -1.44
N LYS A 916 -15.75 -19.18 -0.51
CA LYS A 916 -15.90 -20.45 0.21
C LYS A 916 -17.18 -20.52 1.04
N GLU A 917 -17.55 -19.42 1.70
CA GLU A 917 -18.79 -19.29 2.46
C GLU A 917 -20.00 -18.84 1.61
N GLY A 918 -19.80 -18.61 0.31
CA GLY A 918 -20.86 -18.31 -0.65
C GLY A 918 -21.46 -16.90 -0.55
N GLY A 919 -20.69 -15.88 -0.17
CA GLY A 919 -21.13 -14.49 -0.07
C GLY A 919 -20.24 -13.49 -0.83
N PRO A 920 -20.69 -12.23 -1.01
CA PRO A 920 -19.86 -11.18 -1.60
C PRO A 920 -18.89 -10.59 -0.57
N LEU A 921 -17.82 -10.00 -1.10
CA LEU A 921 -16.97 -9.06 -0.38
C LEU A 921 -17.39 -7.63 -0.77
N LEU A 922 -17.80 -6.84 0.21
CA LEU A 922 -18.12 -5.42 0.08
C LEU A 922 -17.06 -4.57 0.79
N LEU A 923 -16.86 -3.35 0.30
CA LEU A 923 -15.88 -2.42 0.85
C LEU A 923 -16.54 -1.37 1.76
N THR A 924 -15.82 -0.87 2.77
CA THR A 924 -16.25 0.24 3.64
C THR A 924 -15.17 1.32 3.74
N MET A 925 -15.51 2.55 4.15
CA MET A 925 -14.49 3.48 4.66
C MET A 925 -14.07 3.03 6.06
N SER A 926 -12.86 3.36 6.51
CA SER A 926 -12.38 2.93 7.82
C SER A 926 -13.27 3.44 8.97
N SER A 927 -13.73 4.70 8.90
CA SER A 927 -14.56 5.33 9.95
C SER A 927 -16.07 5.30 9.70
N ALA A 928 -16.53 5.05 8.47
CA ALA A 928 -17.94 5.18 8.08
C ALA A 928 -18.41 4.06 7.13
N LEU A 929 -19.65 3.60 7.29
CA LEU A 929 -20.29 2.64 6.40
C LEU A 929 -20.97 3.38 5.23
N PRO A 930 -20.53 3.21 3.96
CA PRO A 930 -21.12 3.94 2.84
C PRO A 930 -22.62 3.62 2.67
N PRO A 931 -23.51 4.62 2.44
CA PRO A 931 -24.95 4.38 2.31
C PRO A 931 -25.32 3.35 1.23
N VAL A 932 -24.59 3.32 0.10
CA VAL A 932 -24.78 2.33 -0.98
C VAL A 932 -24.48 0.90 -0.51
N VAL A 933 -23.49 0.72 0.37
CA VAL A 933 -23.10 -0.57 0.95
C VAL A 933 -24.11 -1.00 2.02
N LYS A 934 -24.57 -0.05 2.85
CA LYS A 934 -25.64 -0.24 3.85
C LYS A 934 -26.94 -0.75 3.19
N VAL A 935 -27.36 -0.12 2.09
CA VAL A 935 -28.53 -0.54 1.30
C VAL A 935 -28.30 -1.91 0.64
N GLU A 936 -27.08 -2.21 0.16
CA GLU A 936 -26.76 -3.51 -0.42
C GLU A 936 -26.79 -4.64 0.62
N ILE A 937 -26.29 -4.41 1.84
CA ILE A 937 -26.42 -5.37 2.95
C ILE A 937 -27.90 -5.61 3.30
N GLN A 938 -28.72 -4.56 3.34
CA GLN A 938 -30.17 -4.66 3.54
C GLN A 938 -30.88 -5.42 2.42
N ARG A 939 -30.40 -5.33 1.17
CA ARG A 939 -30.87 -6.13 0.04
C ARG A 939 -30.52 -7.60 0.23
N LEU A 940 -29.26 -7.89 0.58
CA LEU A 940 -28.70 -9.25 0.71
C LEU A 940 -29.24 -10.03 1.93
N LYS A 941 -29.65 -9.33 2.99
CA LYS A 941 -30.19 -9.89 4.24
C LYS A 941 -29.32 -11.03 4.84
N PRO A 942 -28.02 -10.81 5.06
CA PRO A 942 -27.10 -11.87 5.46
C PRO A 942 -27.34 -12.38 6.89
N LYS A 943 -27.19 -13.70 7.07
CA LYS A 943 -27.25 -14.35 8.39
C LYS A 943 -26.00 -14.10 9.23
N LYS A 944 -24.89 -13.75 8.57
CA LYS A 944 -23.59 -13.42 9.18
C LYS A 944 -22.93 -12.26 8.42
N ILE A 945 -22.38 -11.29 9.14
CA ILE A 945 -21.45 -10.30 8.60
C ILE A 945 -20.08 -10.58 9.20
N VAL A 946 -19.05 -10.66 8.35
CA VAL A 946 -17.65 -10.86 8.76
C VAL A 946 -16.89 -9.57 8.45
N VAL A 947 -16.52 -8.82 9.48
CA VAL A 947 -15.65 -7.65 9.37
C VAL A 947 -14.20 -8.12 9.46
N VAL A 948 -13.39 -7.82 8.45
CA VAL A 948 -11.99 -8.21 8.39
C VAL A 948 -11.11 -6.99 8.68
N GLY A 949 -10.21 -7.15 9.63
CA GLY A 949 -9.25 -6.13 10.05
C GLY A 949 -9.53 -5.53 11.44
N GLY A 950 -8.50 -4.86 11.97
CA GLY A 950 -8.50 -4.20 13.27
C GLY A 950 -9.46 -3.01 13.37
N ALA A 951 -9.51 -2.37 14.55
CA ALA A 951 -10.33 -1.17 14.77
C ALA A 951 -9.82 0.04 13.93
N SER A 952 -8.53 0.07 13.63
CA SER A 952 -7.88 1.00 12.70
C SER A 952 -8.31 0.78 11.24
N ALA A 953 -8.42 -0.48 10.81
CA ALA A 953 -8.88 -0.83 9.47
C ALA A 953 -10.37 -0.55 9.28
N VAL A 954 -11.22 -0.92 10.24
CA VAL A 954 -12.67 -0.68 10.25
C VAL A 954 -13.12 -0.34 11.68
N SER A 955 -13.72 0.83 11.90
CA SER A 955 -13.94 1.40 13.23
C SER A 955 -14.96 0.65 14.10
N ALA A 956 -15.04 1.06 15.37
CA ALA A 956 -16.12 0.66 16.27
C ALA A 956 -17.49 1.13 15.75
N ASP A 957 -17.58 2.33 15.17
CA ASP A 957 -18.83 2.90 14.66
C ASP A 957 -19.37 2.15 13.44
N VAL A 958 -18.49 1.75 12.52
CA VAL A 958 -18.86 0.86 11.40
C VAL A 958 -19.35 -0.49 11.94
N LEU A 959 -18.72 -1.03 12.99
CA LEU A 959 -19.18 -2.27 13.63
C LEU A 959 -20.56 -2.09 14.32
N VAL A 960 -20.83 -0.92 14.91
CA VAL A 960 -22.14 -0.57 15.50
C VAL A 960 -23.21 -0.37 14.42
N GLU A 961 -22.86 0.21 13.27
CA GLU A 961 -23.71 0.29 12.08
C GLU A 961 -24.09 -1.11 11.56
N LEU A 962 -23.10 -1.99 11.34
CA LEU A 962 -23.32 -3.33 10.81
C LEU A 962 -24.15 -4.22 11.77
N LYS A 963 -24.00 -4.06 13.08
CA LYS A 963 -24.83 -4.74 14.11
C LYS A 963 -26.31 -4.36 14.06
N LYS A 964 -26.70 -3.29 13.37
CA LYS A 964 -28.11 -2.94 13.10
C LYS A 964 -28.67 -3.64 11.86
N LEU A 965 -27.83 -4.33 11.07
CA LEU A 965 -28.19 -4.91 9.76
C LEU A 965 -28.19 -6.45 9.74
N SER A 966 -27.52 -7.10 10.70
CA SER A 966 -27.54 -8.54 10.89
C SER A 966 -27.42 -8.90 12.38
N SER A 967 -28.09 -9.97 12.80
CA SER A 967 -28.02 -10.49 14.18
C SER A 967 -26.64 -11.04 14.54
N THR A 968 -25.82 -11.36 13.55
CA THR A 968 -24.51 -12.01 13.74
C THR A 968 -23.45 -11.20 13.03
N VAL A 969 -22.66 -10.44 13.79
CA VAL A 969 -21.53 -9.66 13.25
C VAL A 969 -20.26 -10.03 13.99
N ILE A 970 -19.29 -10.60 13.27
CA ILE A 970 -18.02 -11.08 13.80
C ILE A 970 -16.91 -10.20 13.23
N ARG A 971 -15.99 -9.73 14.07
CA ARG A 971 -14.72 -9.14 13.62
C ARG A 971 -13.64 -10.22 13.64
N ILE A 972 -12.86 -10.30 12.56
CA ILE A 972 -11.63 -11.08 12.48
C ILE A 972 -10.47 -10.10 12.44
N ALA A 973 -9.62 -10.12 13.46
CA ALA A 973 -8.41 -9.31 13.54
C ALA A 973 -7.31 -10.08 14.31
N GLY A 974 -6.08 -9.85 13.92
CA GLY A 974 -4.87 -10.22 14.64
C GLY A 974 -4.09 -9.01 15.13
N ALA A 975 -2.95 -9.26 15.77
CA ALA A 975 -1.94 -8.23 16.03
C ALA A 975 -1.34 -7.69 14.72
N ASP A 976 -1.23 -8.56 13.71
CA ASP A 976 -0.69 -8.22 12.39
C ASP A 976 -1.60 -8.69 11.24
N ARG A 977 -1.23 -8.30 10.00
CA ARG A 977 -1.95 -8.63 8.76
C ARG A 977 -1.93 -10.13 8.40
N PHE A 978 -0.84 -10.82 8.72
CA PHE A 978 -0.65 -12.26 8.50
C PHE A 978 -1.49 -13.06 9.50
N GLU A 979 -1.54 -12.66 10.78
CA GLU A 979 -2.39 -13.27 11.79
C GLU A 979 -3.87 -13.01 11.51
N THR A 980 -4.22 -11.82 11.02
CA THR A 980 -5.56 -11.52 10.50
C THR A 980 -5.92 -12.46 9.35
N ALA A 981 -5.04 -12.64 8.35
CA ALA A 981 -5.26 -13.57 7.24
C ALA A 981 -5.34 -15.04 7.71
N ARG A 982 -4.47 -15.48 8.63
CA ARG A 982 -4.50 -16.82 9.25
C ARG A 982 -5.85 -17.06 9.95
N LYS A 983 -6.38 -16.07 10.67
CA LYS A 983 -7.70 -16.15 11.32
C LYS A 983 -8.86 -16.14 10.31
N VAL A 984 -8.79 -15.37 9.23
CA VAL A 984 -9.78 -15.39 8.12
C VAL A 984 -9.85 -16.77 7.49
N VAL A 985 -8.70 -17.36 7.15
CA VAL A 985 -8.59 -18.71 6.62
C VAL A 985 -9.11 -19.74 7.63
N SER A 986 -8.70 -19.64 8.89
CA SER A 986 -9.15 -20.53 9.96
C SER A 986 -10.67 -20.52 10.15
N GLN A 987 -11.35 -19.39 9.95
CA GLN A 987 -12.81 -19.32 10.08
C GLN A 987 -13.54 -19.89 8.86
N ALA A 988 -13.06 -19.62 7.64
CA ALA A 988 -13.78 -19.97 6.41
C ALA A 988 -13.47 -21.40 5.89
N PHE A 989 -12.31 -21.96 6.25
CA PHE A 989 -11.86 -23.29 5.79
C PHE A 989 -11.78 -24.33 6.93
N GLY A 990 -11.90 -23.90 8.20
CA GLY A 990 -11.93 -24.78 9.36
C GLY A 990 -10.64 -25.59 9.51
N ASP A 991 -10.77 -26.91 9.36
CA ASP A 991 -9.70 -27.91 9.50
C ASP A 991 -9.54 -28.76 8.21
N GLY A 992 -9.88 -28.21 7.04
CA GLY A 992 -9.80 -28.97 5.78
C GLY A 992 -9.71 -28.13 4.51
N ALA A 993 -8.55 -28.17 3.84
CA ALA A 993 -8.33 -27.65 2.50
C ALA A 993 -7.47 -28.61 1.65
N SER A 994 -7.88 -28.85 0.40
CA SER A 994 -7.19 -29.75 -0.55
C SER A 994 -5.85 -29.21 -1.10
N GLY A 995 -5.51 -27.97 -0.74
CA GLY A 995 -4.28 -27.28 -1.08
C GLY A 995 -4.31 -25.87 -0.48
N ALA A 996 -3.24 -25.10 -0.66
CA ALA A 996 -3.23 -23.67 -0.35
C ALA A 996 -2.41 -22.88 -1.35
N PHE A 997 -2.80 -21.63 -1.59
CA PHE A 997 -1.96 -20.63 -2.23
C PHE A 997 -1.28 -19.79 -1.15
N VAL A 998 0.03 -19.60 -1.25
CA VAL A 998 0.84 -18.80 -0.31
C VAL A 998 1.41 -17.61 -1.04
N ALA A 999 1.18 -16.40 -0.52
CA ALA A 999 1.64 -15.16 -1.14
C ALA A 999 2.14 -14.18 -0.07
N THR A 1000 2.89 -13.17 -0.48
CA THR A 1000 3.32 -12.12 0.46
C THR A 1000 2.14 -11.26 0.92
N GLY A 1001 2.15 -10.89 2.20
CA GLY A 1001 1.29 -9.83 2.73
C GLY A 1001 1.96 -8.45 2.76
N LEU A 1002 3.22 -8.33 2.34
CA LEU A 1002 3.93 -7.04 2.25
C LEU A 1002 3.39 -6.17 1.11
N ASN A 1003 2.96 -6.79 0.01
CA ASN A 1003 2.42 -6.14 -1.17
C ASN A 1003 1.24 -6.97 -1.74
N TYR A 1004 0.35 -6.36 -2.52
CA TYR A 1004 -0.92 -6.97 -2.94
C TYR A 1004 -0.96 -7.79 -4.25
N PRO A 1005 -0.19 -7.51 -5.34
CA PRO A 1005 -0.55 -8.01 -6.68
C PRO A 1005 -0.60 -9.54 -6.84
N ASP A 1006 0.29 -10.26 -6.16
CA ASP A 1006 0.38 -11.72 -6.26
C ASP A 1006 -0.77 -12.40 -5.51
N ALA A 1007 -1.05 -11.99 -4.26
CA ALA A 1007 -2.19 -12.49 -3.47
C ALA A 1007 -3.55 -12.11 -4.10
N LEU A 1008 -3.62 -10.92 -4.70
CA LEU A 1008 -4.78 -10.43 -5.44
C LEU A 1008 -5.06 -11.28 -6.69
N SER A 1009 -4.01 -11.60 -7.47
CA SER A 1009 -4.09 -12.52 -8.61
C SER A 1009 -4.45 -13.95 -8.18
N ALA A 1010 -3.90 -14.42 -7.07
CA ALA A 1010 -4.19 -15.71 -6.47
C ALA A 1010 -5.67 -15.87 -6.07
N SER A 1011 -6.33 -14.79 -5.66
CA SER A 1011 -7.64 -14.84 -4.98
C SER A 1011 -8.78 -15.45 -5.79
N ALA A 1012 -8.91 -15.13 -7.09
CA ALA A 1012 -9.98 -15.68 -7.93
C ALA A 1012 -9.77 -17.18 -8.21
N ALA A 1013 -8.53 -17.56 -8.51
CA ALA A 1013 -8.12 -18.94 -8.74
C ALA A 1013 -8.24 -19.81 -7.47
N ALA A 1014 -7.88 -19.27 -6.30
CA ALA A 1014 -8.06 -19.93 -5.01
C ALA A 1014 -9.55 -20.13 -4.68
N GLY A 1015 -10.38 -19.10 -4.86
CA GLY A 1015 -11.83 -19.19 -4.69
C GLY A 1015 -12.46 -20.24 -5.61
N ALA A 1016 -12.07 -20.27 -6.88
CA ALA A 1016 -12.55 -21.27 -7.85
C ALA A 1016 -12.11 -22.71 -7.52
N LYS A 1017 -10.89 -22.89 -6.95
CA LYS A 1017 -10.40 -24.19 -6.46
C LYS A 1017 -10.93 -24.58 -5.07
N GLY A 1018 -11.61 -23.66 -4.36
CA GLY A 1018 -12.13 -23.89 -3.00
C GLY A 1018 -11.05 -23.98 -1.91
N ILE A 1019 -9.88 -23.37 -2.16
CA ILE A 1019 -8.68 -23.34 -1.29
C ILE A 1019 -8.40 -21.93 -0.74
N PRO A 1020 -7.67 -21.78 0.38
CA PRO A 1020 -7.30 -20.48 0.90
C PRO A 1020 -6.13 -19.81 0.13
N VAL A 1021 -6.09 -18.48 0.20
CA VAL A 1021 -4.85 -17.70 0.09
C VAL A 1021 -4.36 -17.42 1.51
N VAL A 1022 -3.13 -17.81 1.81
CA VAL A 1022 -2.45 -17.59 3.09
C VAL A 1022 -1.36 -16.54 2.88
N LEU A 1023 -1.33 -15.51 3.73
CA LEU A 1023 -0.32 -14.46 3.66
C LEU A 1023 0.86 -14.79 4.57
N VAL A 1024 2.07 -14.61 4.06
CA VAL A 1024 3.34 -14.69 4.81
C VAL A 1024 4.06 -13.35 4.77
N ASN A 1025 4.93 -13.10 5.75
CA ASN A 1025 5.95 -12.06 5.62
C ASN A 1025 6.95 -12.50 4.54
N GLY A 1026 6.80 -12.02 3.31
CA GLY A 1026 7.47 -12.59 2.14
C GLY A 1026 9.00 -12.48 2.13
N SER A 1027 9.56 -11.50 2.83
CA SER A 1027 11.01 -11.33 3.00
C SER A 1027 11.62 -12.16 4.12
N ALA A 1028 10.81 -12.79 4.99
CA ALA A 1028 11.33 -13.59 6.09
C ALA A 1028 12.11 -14.82 5.59
N SER A 1029 13.18 -15.19 6.29
CA SER A 1029 14.04 -16.33 5.95
C SER A 1029 13.38 -17.71 6.15
N THR A 1030 12.18 -17.77 6.73
CA THR A 1030 11.42 -19.01 6.94
C THR A 1030 9.93 -18.73 7.08
N ALA A 1031 9.09 -19.75 6.87
CA ALA A 1031 7.66 -19.66 7.14
C ALA A 1031 7.41 -19.65 8.66
N ASP A 1032 6.63 -18.71 9.17
CA ASP A 1032 6.36 -18.63 10.60
C ASP A 1032 5.61 -19.87 11.13
N ALA A 1033 5.83 -20.19 12.41
CA ALA A 1033 5.28 -21.40 13.03
C ALA A 1033 3.75 -21.44 13.05
N ALA A 1034 3.07 -20.29 13.13
CA ALA A 1034 1.61 -20.23 13.11
C ALA A 1034 1.04 -20.50 11.70
N THR A 1035 1.74 -20.07 10.65
CA THR A 1035 1.43 -20.40 9.25
C THR A 1035 1.65 -21.90 8.98
N GLN A 1036 2.78 -22.47 9.40
CA GLN A 1036 3.03 -23.92 9.28
C GLN A 1036 1.96 -24.73 10.05
N ALA A 1037 1.64 -24.34 11.28
CA ALA A 1037 0.61 -25.00 12.09
C ALA A 1037 -0.80 -24.88 11.46
N LEU A 1038 -1.14 -23.74 10.85
CA LEU A 1038 -2.41 -23.57 10.14
C LEU A 1038 -2.51 -24.51 8.94
N LEU A 1039 -1.47 -24.58 8.10
CA LEU A 1039 -1.44 -25.45 6.92
C LEU A 1039 -1.51 -26.94 7.30
N ALA A 1040 -0.79 -27.34 8.36
CA ALA A 1040 -0.88 -28.68 8.92
C ALA A 1040 -2.27 -29.01 9.46
N ARG A 1041 -2.90 -28.08 10.21
CA ARG A 1041 -4.26 -28.27 10.76
C ARG A 1041 -5.34 -28.33 9.68
N LEU A 1042 -5.13 -27.66 8.55
CA LEU A 1042 -5.99 -27.73 7.35
C LEU A 1042 -5.77 -29.01 6.52
N GLY A 1043 -4.79 -29.85 6.86
CA GLY A 1043 -4.43 -31.05 6.08
C GLY A 1043 -3.85 -30.74 4.69
N VAL A 1044 -3.24 -29.57 4.51
CA VAL A 1044 -2.76 -29.10 3.20
C VAL A 1044 -1.51 -29.88 2.77
N THR A 1045 -1.66 -30.73 1.76
CA THR A 1045 -0.56 -31.53 1.17
C THR A 1045 0.00 -30.97 -0.14
N SER A 1046 -0.64 -29.93 -0.71
CA SER A 1046 -0.22 -29.26 -1.94
C SER A 1046 -0.23 -27.75 -1.76
N ILE A 1047 0.92 -27.11 -1.99
CA ILE A 1047 1.16 -25.69 -1.73
C ILE A 1047 1.66 -25.06 -3.04
N SER A 1048 1.03 -23.97 -3.47
CA SER A 1048 1.56 -23.14 -4.55
C SER A 1048 1.92 -21.76 -4.01
N ILE A 1049 3.20 -21.44 -4.04
CA ILE A 1049 3.71 -20.12 -3.71
C ILE A 1049 3.51 -19.22 -4.93
N ILE A 1050 2.86 -18.08 -4.73
CA ILE A 1050 2.50 -17.14 -5.78
C ILE A 1050 3.42 -15.91 -5.66
N GLY A 1051 4.12 -15.60 -6.75
CA GLY A 1051 5.18 -14.60 -6.78
C GLY A 1051 6.59 -15.22 -6.79
N GLY A 1052 7.56 -14.47 -7.32
CA GLY A 1052 8.97 -14.89 -7.40
C GLY A 1052 9.68 -14.95 -6.04
N ASP A 1053 10.94 -15.34 -6.03
CA ASP A 1053 11.74 -15.47 -4.79
C ASP A 1053 11.91 -14.14 -4.03
N ARG A 1054 11.85 -13.00 -4.74
CA ARG A 1054 11.77 -11.64 -4.15
C ARG A 1054 10.43 -11.32 -3.49
N ALA A 1055 9.35 -11.98 -3.89
CA ALA A 1055 8.02 -11.79 -3.30
C ALA A 1055 7.82 -12.71 -2.09
N VAL A 1056 8.20 -14.00 -2.22
CA VAL A 1056 8.18 -14.98 -1.13
C VAL A 1056 9.48 -15.78 -1.17
N SER A 1057 10.29 -15.65 -0.12
CA SER A 1057 11.68 -16.15 -0.08
C SER A 1057 11.86 -17.65 -0.39
N PRO A 1058 13.06 -18.07 -0.85
CA PRO A 1058 13.41 -19.49 -0.95
C PRO A 1058 13.31 -20.22 0.39
N GLY A 1059 13.68 -19.57 1.49
CA GLY A 1059 13.60 -20.14 2.84
C GLY A 1059 12.17 -20.45 3.29
N ILE A 1060 11.19 -19.60 2.95
CA ILE A 1060 9.76 -19.91 3.13
C ILE A 1060 9.36 -21.14 2.31
N ALA A 1061 9.82 -21.25 1.06
CA ALA A 1061 9.54 -22.42 0.22
C ALA A 1061 10.13 -23.71 0.80
N GLN A 1062 11.37 -23.67 1.30
CA GLN A 1062 12.03 -24.80 1.95
C GLN A 1062 11.37 -25.20 3.28
N ALA A 1063 10.87 -24.24 4.07
CA ALA A 1063 10.12 -24.51 5.29
C ALA A 1063 8.79 -25.22 4.97
N LEU A 1064 8.02 -24.68 4.01
CA LEU A 1064 6.73 -25.23 3.60
C LEU A 1064 6.83 -26.59 2.91
N ALA A 1065 7.97 -26.91 2.29
CA ALA A 1065 8.25 -28.23 1.72
C ALA A 1065 8.27 -29.35 2.79
N ARG A 1066 8.39 -29.01 4.08
CA ARG A 1066 8.25 -29.94 5.22
C ARG A 1066 6.79 -30.18 5.61
N THR A 1067 5.86 -29.35 5.15
CA THR A 1067 4.41 -29.45 5.40
C THR A 1067 3.68 -30.14 4.24
N GLY A 1068 4.09 -29.90 3.00
CA GLY A 1068 3.49 -30.50 1.81
C GLY A 1068 4.27 -30.23 0.52
N ASN A 1069 3.78 -30.72 -0.61
CA ASN A 1069 4.43 -30.54 -1.91
C ASN A 1069 4.34 -29.07 -2.35
N VAL A 1070 5.47 -28.36 -2.30
CA VAL A 1070 5.58 -26.96 -2.72
C VAL A 1070 5.84 -26.85 -4.23
N THR A 1071 5.15 -25.90 -4.85
CA THR A 1071 5.34 -25.43 -6.23
C THR A 1071 5.44 -23.91 -6.22
N ARG A 1072 6.18 -23.28 -7.14
CA ARG A 1072 6.18 -21.81 -7.32
C ARG A 1072 5.46 -21.46 -8.63
N ILE A 1073 4.65 -20.41 -8.60
CA ILE A 1073 3.94 -19.84 -9.76
C ILE A 1073 4.22 -18.34 -9.77
N SER A 1074 5.01 -17.90 -10.74
CA SER A 1074 5.54 -16.53 -10.82
C SER A 1074 5.79 -16.13 -12.26
N GLY A 1075 5.68 -14.84 -12.54
CA GLY A 1075 6.19 -14.20 -13.75
C GLY A 1075 7.27 -13.17 -13.46
N SER A 1076 7.77 -12.54 -14.51
CA SER A 1076 8.70 -11.41 -14.48
C SER A 1076 8.06 -10.12 -13.93
N ASP A 1077 6.74 -9.97 -14.07
CA ASP A 1077 5.95 -8.88 -13.49
C ASP A 1077 4.60 -9.37 -12.91
N ARG A 1078 3.83 -8.44 -12.34
CA ARG A 1078 2.51 -8.72 -11.73
C ARG A 1078 1.46 -9.25 -12.71
N PHE A 1079 1.54 -8.87 -13.99
CA PHE A 1079 0.60 -9.30 -15.02
C PHE A 1079 0.96 -10.71 -15.51
N GLU A 1080 2.25 -11.02 -15.64
CA GLU A 1080 2.70 -12.38 -15.93
C GLU A 1080 2.44 -13.32 -14.74
N THR A 1081 2.70 -12.93 -13.47
CA THR A 1081 2.27 -13.77 -12.33
C THR A 1081 0.76 -14.02 -12.39
N SER A 1082 -0.05 -13.01 -12.69
CA SER A 1082 -1.51 -13.17 -12.89
C SER A 1082 -1.84 -14.16 -14.02
N GLN A 1083 -1.11 -14.09 -15.13
CA GLN A 1083 -1.26 -15.03 -16.24
C GLN A 1083 -0.94 -16.46 -15.81
N GLN A 1084 0.25 -16.71 -15.25
CA GLN A 1084 0.69 -18.05 -14.87
C GLN A 1084 -0.21 -18.65 -13.77
N VAL A 1085 -0.73 -17.84 -12.83
CA VAL A 1085 -1.74 -18.24 -11.83
C VAL A 1085 -3.03 -18.72 -12.49
N ASN A 1086 -3.59 -17.94 -13.42
CA ASN A 1086 -4.83 -18.30 -14.10
C ASN A 1086 -4.61 -19.53 -15.01
N ARG A 1087 -3.49 -19.60 -15.73
CA ARG A 1087 -3.09 -20.77 -16.54
C ARG A 1087 -2.93 -22.05 -15.71
N ALA A 1088 -2.40 -21.96 -14.49
CA ALA A 1088 -2.29 -23.08 -13.56
C ALA A 1088 -3.60 -23.38 -12.80
N ALA A 1089 -4.68 -22.63 -13.04
CA ALA A 1089 -5.96 -22.79 -12.37
C ALA A 1089 -7.12 -23.18 -13.30
N PHE A 1090 -7.06 -22.81 -14.57
CA PHE A 1090 -8.15 -22.97 -15.53
C PHE A 1090 -7.67 -23.60 -16.83
N THR A 1091 -8.44 -24.55 -17.38
CA THR A 1091 -8.10 -25.24 -18.65
C THR A 1091 -9.09 -24.94 -19.78
N LYS A 1092 -10.32 -24.56 -19.45
CA LYS A 1092 -11.35 -23.99 -20.34
C LYS A 1092 -12.23 -23.05 -19.54
N VAL A 1093 -12.56 -21.88 -20.10
CA VAL A 1093 -13.38 -20.87 -19.39
C VAL A 1093 -14.44 -20.29 -20.31
N GLN A 1094 -15.67 -20.13 -19.82
CA GLN A 1094 -16.73 -19.44 -20.56
C GLN A 1094 -16.65 -17.92 -20.43
N ARG A 1095 -16.09 -17.44 -19.32
CA ARG A 1095 -15.91 -16.02 -19.01
C ARG A 1095 -14.52 -15.81 -18.40
N ALA A 1096 -13.88 -14.70 -18.73
CA ALA A 1096 -12.76 -14.17 -17.95
C ALA A 1096 -13.08 -12.77 -17.44
N TYR A 1097 -12.47 -12.39 -16.32
CA TYR A 1097 -12.58 -11.07 -15.72
C TYR A 1097 -11.26 -10.31 -15.86
N PHE A 1098 -11.33 -9.00 -16.08
CA PHE A 1098 -10.17 -8.11 -16.03
C PHE A 1098 -10.34 -7.11 -14.89
N ALA A 1099 -9.26 -6.80 -14.18
CA ALA A 1099 -9.15 -5.63 -13.33
C ALA A 1099 -7.80 -4.93 -13.58
N THR A 1100 -7.62 -3.69 -13.09
CA THR A 1100 -6.30 -3.03 -13.17
C THR A 1100 -5.29 -3.69 -12.24
N GLY A 1101 -4.04 -3.84 -12.68
CA GLY A 1101 -2.94 -4.29 -11.84
C GLY A 1101 -2.30 -3.20 -10.97
N PHE A 1102 -2.73 -1.94 -11.12
CA PHE A 1102 -2.16 -0.78 -10.42
C PHE A 1102 -2.96 -0.35 -9.18
N GLN A 1103 -4.17 -0.91 -8.97
CA GLN A 1103 -5.04 -0.59 -7.83
C GLN A 1103 -5.80 -1.84 -7.37
N PHE A 1104 -5.90 -2.05 -6.05
CA PHE A 1104 -6.50 -3.25 -5.47
C PHE A 1104 -8.05 -3.28 -5.33
N PRO A 1105 -8.81 -2.19 -5.08
CA PRO A 1105 -10.18 -2.30 -4.55
C PRO A 1105 -11.17 -3.04 -5.45
N ASP A 1106 -11.21 -2.66 -6.73
CA ASP A 1106 -12.12 -3.24 -7.72
C ASP A 1106 -11.78 -4.71 -8.02
N ALA A 1107 -10.48 -5.01 -8.12
CA ALA A 1107 -9.96 -6.37 -8.29
C ALA A 1107 -10.27 -7.27 -7.08
N LEU A 1108 -10.20 -6.73 -5.85
CA LEU A 1108 -10.38 -7.47 -4.61
C LEU A 1108 -11.83 -7.94 -4.42
N ALA A 1109 -12.81 -7.05 -4.63
CA ALA A 1109 -14.21 -7.45 -4.69
C ALA A 1109 -14.49 -8.33 -5.93
N GLY A 1110 -13.87 -8.01 -7.07
CA GLY A 1110 -14.00 -8.74 -8.32
C GLY A 1110 -13.53 -10.20 -8.23
N ALA A 1111 -12.49 -10.48 -7.45
CA ALA A 1111 -11.94 -11.82 -7.26
C ALA A 1111 -12.93 -12.76 -6.55
N ALA A 1112 -13.70 -12.26 -5.59
CA ALA A 1112 -14.76 -13.03 -4.94
C ALA A 1112 -15.88 -13.38 -5.94
N LEU A 1113 -16.25 -12.45 -6.83
CA LEU A 1113 -17.20 -12.73 -7.92
C LEU A 1113 -16.63 -13.76 -8.90
N ALA A 1114 -15.42 -13.55 -9.42
CA ALA A 1114 -14.77 -14.42 -10.40
C ALA A 1114 -14.61 -15.86 -9.87
N GLY A 1115 -14.11 -16.00 -8.63
CA GLY A 1115 -14.03 -17.28 -7.92
C GLY A 1115 -15.40 -17.95 -7.79
N SER A 1116 -16.45 -17.21 -7.39
CA SER A 1116 -17.82 -17.73 -7.28
C SER A 1116 -18.43 -18.22 -8.60
N LYS A 1117 -17.87 -17.83 -9.75
CA LYS A 1117 -18.29 -18.27 -11.09
C LYS A 1117 -17.32 -19.27 -11.72
N GLY A 1118 -16.31 -19.74 -10.97
CA GLY A 1118 -15.29 -20.68 -11.47
C GLY A 1118 -14.46 -20.10 -12.63
N ALA A 1119 -14.16 -18.80 -12.58
CA ALA A 1119 -13.60 -18.04 -13.69
C ALA A 1119 -12.31 -17.28 -13.32
N PRO A 1120 -11.37 -17.11 -14.27
CA PRO A 1120 -10.15 -16.36 -14.07
C PRO A 1120 -10.42 -14.86 -13.89
N LEU A 1121 -9.61 -14.23 -13.06
CA LEU A 1121 -9.44 -12.78 -13.02
C LEU A 1121 -7.98 -12.49 -13.34
N TYR A 1122 -7.74 -11.85 -14.48
CA TYR A 1122 -6.43 -11.32 -14.82
C TYR A 1122 -6.34 -9.87 -14.35
N VAL A 1123 -5.21 -9.49 -13.74
CA VAL A 1123 -4.85 -8.07 -13.69
C VAL A 1123 -4.18 -7.67 -15.01
N VAL A 1124 -4.54 -6.51 -15.55
CA VAL A 1124 -4.04 -5.97 -16.82
C VAL A 1124 -3.70 -4.47 -16.69
N GLN A 1125 -3.12 -3.87 -17.73
CA GLN A 1125 -2.82 -2.44 -17.74
C GLN A 1125 -4.07 -1.61 -18.10
N PRO A 1126 -4.22 -0.35 -17.64
CA PRO A 1126 -5.39 0.47 -17.92
C PRO A 1126 -5.67 0.74 -19.41
N GLY A 1127 -4.65 0.64 -20.27
CA GLY A 1127 -4.73 0.95 -21.70
C GLY A 1127 -4.37 -0.19 -22.66
N CYS A 1128 -4.05 -1.39 -22.18
CA CYS A 1128 -3.74 -2.54 -23.03
C CYS A 1128 -3.78 -3.89 -22.27
N VAL A 1129 -3.88 -4.99 -23.02
CA VAL A 1129 -3.78 -6.36 -22.51
C VAL A 1129 -2.40 -6.94 -22.87
N PRO A 1130 -1.62 -7.45 -21.90
CA PRO A 1130 -0.32 -8.06 -22.16
C PRO A 1130 -0.35 -9.25 -23.14
N ALA A 1131 0.71 -9.40 -23.92
CA ALA A 1131 0.80 -10.40 -25.00
C ALA A 1131 0.61 -11.86 -24.54
N GLY A 1132 1.10 -12.21 -23.34
CA GLY A 1132 0.89 -13.54 -22.77
C GLY A 1132 -0.56 -13.81 -22.36
N ILE A 1133 -1.26 -12.82 -21.80
CA ILE A 1133 -2.69 -12.90 -21.50
C ILE A 1133 -3.50 -13.01 -22.79
N HIS A 1134 -3.09 -12.34 -23.88
CA HIS A 1134 -3.65 -12.56 -25.22
C HIS A 1134 -3.51 -14.02 -25.70
N ALA A 1135 -2.39 -14.69 -25.42
CA ALA A 1135 -2.18 -16.08 -25.80
C ALA A 1135 -3.12 -17.02 -25.02
N ASP A 1136 -3.24 -16.82 -23.70
CA ASP A 1136 -4.19 -17.56 -22.85
C ASP A 1136 -5.63 -17.38 -23.32
N LEU A 1137 -6.06 -16.13 -23.58
CA LEU A 1137 -7.39 -15.82 -24.10
C LEU A 1137 -7.68 -16.48 -25.45
N THR A 1138 -6.67 -16.55 -26.33
CA THR A 1138 -6.80 -17.23 -27.63
C THR A 1138 -6.90 -18.75 -27.46
N GLY A 1139 -6.18 -19.34 -26.50
CA GLY A 1139 -6.23 -20.78 -26.20
C GLY A 1139 -7.51 -21.22 -25.46
N PHE A 1140 -8.01 -20.40 -24.54
CA PHE A 1140 -9.23 -20.68 -23.78
C PHE A 1140 -10.52 -20.28 -24.51
N ALA A 1141 -10.45 -19.30 -25.41
CA ALA A 1141 -11.55 -18.77 -26.22
C ALA A 1141 -12.86 -18.45 -25.45
N PRO A 1142 -12.83 -17.69 -24.32
CA PRO A 1142 -14.04 -17.39 -23.56
C PRO A 1142 -15.08 -16.62 -24.38
N SER A 1143 -16.36 -16.93 -24.17
CA SER A 1143 -17.48 -16.27 -24.88
C SER A 1143 -17.79 -14.87 -24.32
N ARG A 1144 -17.30 -14.55 -23.11
CA ARG A 1144 -17.41 -13.21 -22.51
C ARG A 1144 -16.13 -12.77 -21.78
N LEU A 1145 -15.83 -11.48 -21.87
CA LEU A 1145 -14.91 -10.77 -20.99
C LEU A 1145 -15.68 -9.73 -20.17
N THR A 1146 -15.43 -9.67 -18.86
CA THR A 1146 -16.05 -8.69 -17.97
C THR A 1146 -14.98 -7.78 -17.35
N LEU A 1147 -14.99 -6.49 -17.70
CA LEU A 1147 -14.13 -5.48 -17.10
C LEU A 1147 -14.68 -5.09 -15.72
N ILE A 1148 -13.86 -5.19 -14.70
CA ILE A 1148 -14.17 -4.78 -13.33
C ILE A 1148 -13.49 -3.43 -13.06
N GLY A 1149 -14.31 -2.43 -12.72
CA GLY A 1149 -13.87 -1.05 -12.49
C GLY A 1149 -14.20 -0.07 -13.62
N GLY A 1150 -14.06 1.21 -13.32
CA GLY A 1150 -14.42 2.33 -14.20
C GLY A 1150 -13.53 2.46 -15.45
N ALA A 1151 -13.91 3.37 -16.35
CA ALA A 1151 -13.15 3.63 -17.58
C ALA A 1151 -11.75 4.23 -17.33
N SER A 1152 -11.52 4.83 -16.15
CA SER A 1152 -10.20 5.27 -15.67
C SER A 1152 -9.31 4.09 -15.24
N ALA A 1153 -9.90 3.06 -14.60
CA ALA A 1153 -9.17 1.86 -14.18
C ALA A 1153 -8.84 0.94 -15.38
N LEU A 1154 -9.78 0.76 -16.30
CA LEU A 1154 -9.61 0.00 -17.55
C LEU A 1154 -10.35 0.72 -18.68
N ASN A 1155 -9.63 1.34 -19.62
CA ASN A 1155 -10.24 2.13 -20.69
C ASN A 1155 -10.64 1.29 -21.92
N GLU A 1156 -11.26 1.93 -22.91
CA GLU A 1156 -11.82 1.22 -24.08
C GLU A 1156 -10.76 0.56 -24.98
N LYS A 1157 -9.47 0.90 -24.87
CA LYS A 1157 -8.37 0.12 -25.49
C LYS A 1157 -8.32 -1.31 -24.94
N VAL A 1158 -8.59 -1.50 -23.64
CA VAL A 1158 -8.67 -2.82 -23.00
C VAL A 1158 -9.93 -3.57 -23.43
N ALA A 1159 -11.08 -2.87 -23.50
CA ALA A 1159 -12.33 -3.45 -24.00
C ALA A 1159 -12.22 -3.91 -25.47
N ALA A 1160 -11.44 -3.19 -26.28
CA ALA A 1160 -11.13 -3.54 -27.66
C ALA A 1160 -10.05 -4.64 -27.81
N LEU A 1161 -9.50 -5.17 -26.71
CA LEU A 1161 -8.35 -6.08 -26.70
C LEU A 1161 -7.15 -5.53 -27.48
N LYS A 1162 -6.80 -4.26 -27.26
CA LYS A 1162 -5.53 -3.70 -27.73
C LYS A 1162 -4.39 -4.39 -26.98
N ARG A 1163 -3.46 -5.01 -27.72
CA ARG A 1163 -2.20 -5.51 -27.17
C ARG A 1163 -1.37 -4.39 -26.53
N CYS A 1164 -0.66 -4.75 -25.47
CA CYS A 1164 0.60 -4.11 -25.14
C CYS A 1164 1.65 -4.62 -26.14
#